data_AF-A0A5N6XPY2-F1
#
_entry.id   AF-A0A5N6XPY2-F1
#
_cell.length_a   1.000
_cell.length_b   1.000
_cell.length_c   1.000
_cell.angle_alpha   90.00
_cell.angle_beta   90.00
_cell.angle_gamma   90.00
#
_symmetry.space_group_name_H-M   'P 1'
#
loop_
_entity.id
_entity.type
_entity.pdbx_description
1 polymer ?
#
loop_
_entity_poly.entity_id
_entity_poly.type
_entity_poly.pdbx_seq_one_letter_code
_entity_poly.pdbx_strand_id
1 'polypeptide(L)'
;MIEDLIPGFGFFSHLVSLFFNIDISSHLRISAAALAFLSFALPACWNRIIFLFLYFATSTEIWSHNKLYPSAMRWISLQPALNRTRQLVAGTRTSLSTPWDGDDGKADDEKDVPTDNRLFSQSPREFWLKRKCHHHLGTLRYTPSQDKIHFFTYKGSWVALYRQPYKEAVSPWFANMERLHFYTVPWKRHVLDDLMDEIHKTPVNGDPKQVAVYEGFKVGSSFQWMQMASKEPRFLSTVALDQDKKRRVVEDLREFLDPRTKSWYVSHGIPYRRGYLIYGPPGTGKSSLSLALASFSYLDIYALSLSAVGLDETVLATLFRDLPKHCIVLLEDIDEAGIKKRSSDSPPSEKPDHNGVDRIQWSPGNVTLSAVLNAIDGVAAQQNRVLIMTTNHPERLDPALLRPGRVDMKINMGPVEWQEARQIFLMVYLQPADTLFMEITPFSIPANPDWRLEDIDNLSIAFASEVPSGRFTAAELQRYLLQYKHDPYAALSYVKQLLFGLECDTDLSAFRITESPDQYRFDATAYCIRVSALIFLWDLPEPRILLIQRALCDSKPGFWEGPGGSQEKHDKTPRDALEREVREETGLQLSRVIHALPIQTWTRSREGKQQEWIGLPYIIQVSEFEPSIPHENRQAVSRRALERKDVIQLNPKEHQAFAWATEKEVRCDKYKMFGNHKEAILKAFAIVTQNCSV
;
A
#
# COMPACT_ATOMS: atom_id res chain seq x y z
N MET A 1 25.51 -10.86 73.12
CA MET A 1 24.98 -10.41 71.81
C MET A 1 26.05 -9.87 70.87
N ILE A 2 26.85 -8.84 71.21
CA ILE A 2 27.95 -8.39 70.33
C ILE A 2 29.18 -9.31 70.43
N GLU A 3 29.46 -9.88 71.60
CA GLU A 3 30.49 -10.92 71.81
C GLU A 3 30.25 -12.15 70.92
N ASP A 4 28.98 -12.49 70.67
CA ASP A 4 28.58 -13.63 69.84
C ASP A 4 28.75 -13.33 68.34
N LEU A 5 28.71 -12.04 67.97
CA LEU A 5 28.85 -11.58 66.59
C LEU A 5 30.33 -11.34 66.21
N ILE A 6 31.14 -10.89 67.18
CA ILE A 6 32.58 -10.65 67.02
C ILE A 6 33.30 -11.21 68.27
N PRO A 7 33.81 -12.45 68.21
CA PRO A 7 34.50 -13.07 69.34
C PRO A 7 35.72 -12.26 69.77
N GLY A 8 35.83 -11.93 71.06
CA GLY A 8 36.93 -11.13 71.62
C GLY A 8 36.67 -9.61 71.66
N PHE A 9 35.49 -9.16 71.21
CA PHE A 9 35.10 -7.75 71.25
C PHE A 9 35.01 -7.20 72.68
N GLY A 10 34.60 -8.00 73.67
CA GLY A 10 34.55 -7.57 75.07
C GLY A 10 35.93 -7.25 75.64
N PHE A 11 36.94 -8.07 75.30
CA PHE A 11 38.33 -7.81 75.69
C PHE A 11 38.86 -6.52 75.05
N PHE A 12 38.62 -6.33 73.75
CA PHE A 12 39.05 -5.14 73.03
C PHE A 12 38.33 -3.86 73.52
N SER A 13 37.02 -3.94 73.72
CA SER A 13 36.21 -2.84 74.27
C SER A 13 36.69 -2.44 75.67
N HIS A 14 37.07 -3.42 76.51
CA HIS A 14 37.57 -3.14 77.85
C HIS A 14 38.97 -2.52 77.83
N LEU A 15 39.85 -3.00 76.94
CA LEU A 15 41.20 -2.46 76.77
C LEU A 15 41.17 -1.01 76.27
N VAL A 16 40.32 -0.69 75.28
CA VAL A 16 40.18 0.70 74.82
C VAL A 16 39.52 1.59 75.87
N SER A 17 38.55 1.08 76.62
CA SER A 17 37.98 1.82 77.76
C SER A 17 39.03 2.12 78.83
N LEU A 18 39.98 1.21 79.08
CA LEU A 18 41.05 1.40 80.07
C LEU A 18 42.10 2.43 79.62
N PHE A 19 42.49 2.42 78.35
CA PHE A 19 43.56 3.31 77.86
C PHE A 19 43.05 4.69 77.43
N PHE A 20 41.83 4.78 76.92
CA PHE A 20 41.29 6.01 76.33
C PHE A 20 40.06 6.57 77.04
N ASN A 21 39.57 5.89 78.10
CA ASN A 21 38.37 6.31 78.86
C ASN A 21 37.10 6.47 78.01
N ILE A 22 37.02 5.76 76.87
CA ILE A 22 35.90 5.80 75.93
C ILE A 22 35.22 4.44 75.89
N ASP A 23 33.91 4.39 76.17
CA ASP A 23 33.11 3.18 76.09
C ASP A 23 32.65 2.94 74.63
N ILE A 24 33.48 2.24 73.86
CA ILE A 24 33.22 1.87 72.45
C ILE A 24 31.86 1.19 72.27
N SER A 25 31.43 0.39 73.25
CA SER A 25 30.19 -0.38 73.15
C SER A 25 28.96 0.53 73.05
N SER A 26 28.98 1.67 73.76
CA SER A 26 27.93 2.68 73.70
C SER A 26 27.94 3.42 72.36
N HIS A 27 29.12 3.81 71.86
CA HIS A 27 29.28 4.50 70.59
C HIS A 27 28.90 3.64 69.38
N LEU A 28 29.17 2.34 69.42
CA LEU A 28 28.80 1.41 68.36
C LEU A 28 27.27 1.23 68.30
N ARG A 29 26.60 1.13 69.45
CA ARG A 29 25.12 1.08 69.52
C ARG A 29 24.49 2.36 69.00
N ILE A 30 25.03 3.53 69.38
CA ILE A 30 24.56 4.83 68.89
C ILE A 30 24.79 4.96 67.38
N SER A 31 25.94 4.52 66.87
CA SER A 31 26.26 4.56 65.44
C SER A 31 25.39 3.60 64.64
N ALA A 32 25.12 2.40 65.15
CA ALA A 32 24.19 1.46 64.52
C ALA A 32 22.74 1.97 64.54
N ALA A 33 22.32 2.59 65.65
CA ALA A 33 21.00 3.23 65.75
C ALA A 33 20.90 4.44 64.82
N ALA A 34 21.94 5.27 64.70
CA ALA A 34 22.01 6.39 63.76
C ALA A 34 22.00 5.90 62.31
N LEU A 35 22.76 4.84 61.99
CA LEU A 35 22.74 4.22 60.67
C LEU A 35 21.35 3.67 60.34
N ALA A 36 20.72 2.94 61.26
CA ALA A 36 19.35 2.43 61.11
C ALA A 36 18.33 3.57 60.95
N PHE A 37 18.48 4.66 61.71
CA PHE A 37 17.64 5.84 61.59
C PHE A 37 17.83 6.52 60.22
N LEU A 38 19.05 6.73 59.77
CA LEU A 38 19.35 7.33 58.47
C LEU A 38 18.93 6.46 57.29
N SER A 39 19.02 5.14 57.42
CA SER A 39 18.71 4.19 56.34
C SER A 39 17.23 3.81 56.25
N PHE A 40 16.50 3.75 57.38
CA PHE A 40 15.10 3.31 57.40
C PHE A 40 14.12 4.38 57.88
N ALA A 41 14.40 5.04 59.02
CA ALA A 41 13.45 5.98 59.62
C ALA A 41 13.39 7.31 58.84
N LEU A 42 14.53 7.84 58.40
CA LEU A 42 14.61 9.12 57.71
C LEU A 42 13.89 9.08 56.34
N PRO A 43 14.08 8.07 55.48
CA PRO A 43 13.29 7.95 54.24
C PRO A 43 11.79 7.77 54.50
N ALA A 44 11.41 7.01 55.53
CA ALA A 44 10.01 6.80 55.90
C ALA A 44 9.35 8.11 56.39
N CYS A 45 10.04 8.87 57.25
CA CYS A 45 9.61 10.18 57.70
C CYS A 45 9.52 11.18 56.53
N TRP A 46 10.51 11.19 55.64
CA TRP A 46 10.52 12.03 54.45
C TRP A 46 9.32 11.76 53.54
N ASN A 47 9.01 10.49 53.26
CA ASN A 47 7.84 10.10 52.49
C ASN A 47 6.54 10.58 53.14
N ARG A 48 6.39 10.41 54.47
CA ARG A 48 5.21 10.89 55.21
C ARG A 48 5.05 12.41 55.12
N ILE A 49 6.15 13.15 55.22
CA ILE A 49 6.15 14.61 55.09
C ILE A 49 5.70 15.02 53.68
N ILE A 50 6.22 14.36 52.63
CA ILE A 50 5.77 14.64 51.25
C ILE A 50 4.28 14.37 51.09
N PHE A 51 3.77 13.23 51.55
CA PHE A 51 2.34 12.92 51.46
C PHE A 51 1.47 13.91 52.26
N LEU A 52 1.96 14.41 53.39
CA LEU A 52 1.31 15.48 54.14
C LEU A 52 1.22 16.78 53.31
N PHE A 53 2.29 17.17 52.62
CA PHE A 53 2.27 18.33 51.73
C PHE A 53 1.36 18.12 50.51
N LEU A 54 1.35 16.91 49.93
CA LEU A 54 0.46 16.57 48.83
C LEU A 54 -1.01 16.54 49.24
N TYR A 55 -1.32 16.26 50.51
CA TYR A 55 -2.68 16.35 51.03
C TYR A 55 -3.27 17.76 50.95
N PHE A 56 -2.42 18.79 51.09
CA PHE A 56 -2.82 20.19 50.92
C PHE A 56 -2.64 20.72 49.50
N ALA A 57 -2.13 19.90 48.58
CA ALA A 57 -1.97 20.28 47.18
C ALA A 57 -3.29 20.17 46.42
N THR A 58 -3.45 20.95 45.36
CA THR A 58 -4.51 20.69 44.37
C THR A 58 -4.06 19.56 43.47
N SER A 59 -4.94 18.59 43.23
CA SER A 59 -4.66 17.43 42.39
C SER A 59 -5.67 17.26 41.25
N THR A 60 -5.20 16.69 40.15
CA THR A 60 -6.05 16.19 39.06
C THR A 60 -5.64 14.75 38.76
N GLU A 61 -6.62 13.88 38.60
CA GLU A 61 -6.41 12.46 38.33
C GLU A 61 -6.85 12.03 36.92
N ILE A 62 -6.07 11.15 36.29
CA ILE A 62 -6.41 10.51 35.01
C ILE A 62 -6.36 9.00 35.21
N TRP A 63 -7.46 8.33 34.88
CA TRP A 63 -7.60 6.89 35.02
C TRP A 63 -7.13 6.17 33.76
N SER A 64 -6.54 4.98 33.90
CA SER A 64 -6.06 4.16 32.77
C SER A 64 -7.10 3.84 31.70
N HIS A 65 -8.38 3.73 32.05
CA HIS A 65 -9.48 3.46 31.12
C HIS A 65 -10.03 4.73 30.43
N ASN A 66 -9.54 5.91 30.83
CA ASN A 66 -9.97 7.17 30.25
C ASN A 66 -9.28 7.39 28.89
N LYS A 67 -10.02 7.92 27.91
CA LYS A 67 -9.48 8.27 26.58
C LYS A 67 -8.30 9.26 26.64
N LEU A 68 -8.16 10.02 27.72
CA LEU A 68 -7.07 10.98 27.95
C LEU A 68 -5.76 10.31 28.41
N TYR A 69 -5.81 9.09 28.95
CA TYR A 69 -4.64 8.42 29.52
C TYR A 69 -3.51 8.18 28.50
N PRO A 70 -3.78 7.68 27.28
CA PRO A 70 -2.74 7.54 26.26
C PRO A 70 -2.07 8.87 25.89
N SER A 71 -2.84 9.96 25.77
CA SER A 71 -2.32 11.31 25.53
C SER A 71 -1.42 11.77 26.67
N ALA A 72 -1.83 11.53 27.91
CA ALA A 72 -1.06 11.89 29.10
C ALA A 72 0.27 11.14 29.15
N MET A 73 0.27 9.84 28.86
CA MET A 73 1.49 9.03 28.83
C MET A 73 2.43 9.44 27.69
N ARG A 74 1.89 9.76 26.52
CA ARG A 74 2.68 10.30 25.41
C ARG A 74 3.30 11.65 25.78
N TRP A 75 2.50 12.58 26.31
CA TRP A 75 2.99 13.87 26.78
C TRP A 75 4.10 13.72 27.82
N ILE A 76 3.91 12.85 28.83
CA ILE A 76 4.93 12.54 29.86
C ILE A 76 6.23 12.07 29.20
N SER A 77 6.16 11.18 28.21
CA SER A 77 7.33 10.66 27.50
C SER A 77 8.05 11.69 26.63
N LEU A 78 7.41 12.81 26.31
CA LEU A 78 8.01 13.91 25.55
C LEU A 78 8.71 14.93 26.46
N GLN A 79 8.38 14.94 27.77
CA GLN A 79 8.93 15.93 28.70
C GLN A 79 10.38 15.62 29.10
N PRO A 80 11.36 16.49 28.77
CA PRO A 80 12.77 16.22 29.09
C PRO A 80 13.05 16.09 30.58
N ALA A 81 12.30 16.82 31.42
CA ALA A 81 12.45 16.77 32.88
C ALA A 81 12.02 15.42 33.47
N LEU A 82 11.01 14.78 32.86
CA LEU A 82 10.46 13.49 33.31
C LEU A 82 11.26 12.32 32.74
N ASN A 83 11.86 12.46 31.56
CA ASN A 83 12.73 11.44 30.96
C ASN A 83 14.12 11.35 31.59
N ARG A 84 14.50 12.31 32.43
CA ARG A 84 15.80 12.35 33.13
C ARG A 84 15.67 12.00 34.62
N THR A 85 14.54 11.43 35.04
CA THR A 85 14.37 11.00 36.43
C THR A 85 15.30 9.82 36.75
N ARG A 86 15.61 9.63 38.03
CA ARG A 86 16.51 8.56 38.49
C ARG A 86 15.93 7.15 38.29
N GLN A 87 14.63 7.05 38.06
CA GLN A 87 13.92 5.78 37.93
C GLN A 87 12.92 5.87 36.79
N LEU A 88 13.21 5.10 35.76
CA LEU A 88 12.48 5.08 34.50
C LEU A 88 11.94 3.69 34.23
N VAL A 89 10.79 3.65 33.59
CA VAL A 89 10.23 2.47 32.93
C VAL A 89 10.49 2.67 31.45
N ALA A 90 11.26 1.75 30.88
CA ALA A 90 11.46 1.66 29.45
C ALA A 90 10.31 0.85 28.85
N GLY A 91 9.66 1.39 27.83
CA GLY A 91 8.57 0.75 27.12
C GLY A 91 8.69 1.05 25.64
N THR A 92 8.32 0.09 24.81
CA THR A 92 8.27 0.25 23.35
C THR A 92 6.94 0.87 22.92
N ARG A 93 6.01 1.02 23.87
CA ARG A 93 4.68 1.63 23.73
C ARG A 93 4.40 2.47 24.97
N THR A 94 3.70 3.59 24.79
CA THR A 94 3.41 4.55 25.87
C THR A 94 2.09 4.28 26.58
N SER A 95 1.12 3.62 25.92
CA SER A 95 -0.16 3.27 26.54
C SER A 95 -0.08 1.92 27.29
N LEU A 96 -1.07 1.71 28.17
CA LEU A 96 -1.54 0.39 28.58
C LEU A 96 -2.13 -0.29 27.34
N SER A 97 -1.28 -0.64 26.39
CA SER A 97 -1.73 -1.15 25.12
C SER A 97 -2.26 -2.55 25.35
N THR A 98 -3.48 -2.80 24.91
CA THR A 98 -3.82 -4.16 24.51
C THR A 98 -2.79 -4.62 23.47
N PRO A 99 -2.55 -5.93 23.27
CA PRO A 99 -1.69 -6.42 22.18
C PRO A 99 -2.06 -5.89 20.78
N TRP A 100 -3.16 -5.15 20.66
CA TRP A 100 -3.88 -4.76 19.46
C TRP A 100 -3.99 -3.24 19.26
N ASP A 101 -3.46 -2.40 20.17
CA ASP A 101 -3.33 -0.97 19.87
C ASP A 101 -2.41 -0.80 18.64
N GLY A 102 -2.55 0.27 17.87
CA GLY A 102 -1.69 0.55 16.71
C GLY A 102 -0.23 0.80 17.08
N ASP A 103 0.68 0.62 16.13
CA ASP A 103 2.09 0.98 16.31
C ASP A 103 2.24 2.51 16.41
N ASP A 104 2.47 3.02 17.63
CA ASP A 104 2.77 4.44 17.89
C ASP A 104 4.11 4.89 17.23
N GLY A 105 4.87 3.97 16.63
CA GLY A 105 6.21 4.21 16.08
C GLY A 105 6.26 4.88 14.72
N LYS A 106 5.16 4.92 13.94
CA LYS A 106 5.19 5.45 12.56
C LYS A 106 5.58 6.93 12.43
N ALA A 107 5.24 7.75 13.42
CA ALA A 107 5.51 9.19 13.37
C ALA A 107 6.99 9.55 13.55
N ASP A 108 7.80 8.64 14.09
CA ASP A 108 9.24 8.86 14.29
C ASP A 108 10.07 8.38 13.09
N ASP A 109 9.54 7.46 12.25
CA ASP A 109 10.20 6.95 11.03
C ASP A 109 10.37 8.03 9.93
N GLU A 110 9.50 9.05 9.87
CA GLU A 110 9.57 10.10 8.84
C GLU A 110 10.75 11.07 9.00
N LYS A 111 11.32 11.18 10.21
CA LYS A 111 12.43 12.11 10.47
C LYS A 111 13.78 11.62 9.94
N ASP A 112 13.88 10.33 9.60
CA ASP A 112 15.14 9.68 9.20
C ASP A 112 15.28 9.42 7.69
N VAL A 113 14.31 9.81 6.85
CA VAL A 113 14.28 9.52 5.40
C VAL A 113 15.59 9.87 4.64
N PRO A 114 16.26 11.02 4.87
CA PRO A 114 17.53 11.32 4.20
C PRO A 114 18.68 10.41 4.64
N THR A 115 18.68 10.00 5.92
CA THR A 115 19.66 9.09 6.51
C THR A 115 19.42 7.66 6.01
N ASP A 116 18.17 7.25 5.92
CA ASP A 116 17.72 5.95 5.43
C ASP A 116 18.02 5.73 3.95
N ASN A 117 17.81 6.75 3.11
CA ASN A 117 18.19 6.67 1.69
C ASN A 117 19.71 6.51 1.51
N ARG A 118 20.52 7.18 2.35
CA ARG A 118 21.98 7.02 2.34
C ARG A 118 22.40 5.64 2.84
N LEU A 119 21.84 5.16 3.95
CA LEU A 119 22.11 3.81 4.49
C LEU A 119 21.69 2.72 3.50
N PHE A 120 20.52 2.85 2.87
CA PHE A 120 20.07 1.92 1.84
C PHE A 120 21.01 1.91 0.63
N SER A 121 21.47 3.09 0.19
CA SER A 121 22.39 3.20 -0.94
C SER A 121 23.78 2.62 -0.64
N GLN A 122 24.22 2.66 0.61
CA GLN A 122 25.52 2.10 1.04
C GLN A 122 25.46 0.60 1.33
N SER A 123 24.44 0.14 2.08
CA SER A 123 24.29 -1.25 2.48
C SER A 123 22.80 -1.66 2.60
N PRO A 124 22.15 -2.07 1.49
CA PRO A 124 20.74 -2.46 1.49
C PRO A 124 20.39 -3.54 2.52
N ARG A 125 21.29 -4.52 2.71
CA ARG A 125 21.11 -5.61 3.67
C ARG A 125 21.07 -5.10 5.12
N GLU A 126 22.00 -4.22 5.49
CA GLU A 126 22.06 -3.67 6.85
C GLU A 126 20.90 -2.73 7.12
N PHE A 127 20.49 -1.94 6.12
CA PHE A 127 19.27 -1.15 6.17
C PHE A 127 18.06 -2.02 6.53
N TRP A 128 17.83 -3.10 5.78
CA TRP A 128 16.72 -4.01 6.06
C TRP A 128 16.86 -4.76 7.39
N LEU A 129 18.08 -5.12 7.80
CA LEU A 129 18.34 -5.76 9.09
C LEU A 129 18.02 -4.82 10.25
N LYS A 130 18.47 -3.56 10.16
CA LYS A 130 18.20 -2.49 11.12
C LYS A 130 16.70 -2.19 11.17
N ARG A 131 16.03 -2.09 10.02
CA ARG A 131 14.59 -1.85 9.94
C ARG A 131 13.77 -3.01 10.49
N LYS A 132 14.18 -4.27 10.24
CA LYS A 132 13.56 -5.46 10.83
C LYS A 132 13.68 -5.45 12.35
N CYS A 133 14.85 -5.11 12.89
CA CYS A 133 15.05 -4.96 14.33
C CYS A 133 14.21 -3.81 14.91
N HIS A 134 14.17 -2.66 14.25
CA HIS A 134 13.36 -1.51 14.66
C HIS A 134 11.86 -1.85 14.67
N HIS A 135 11.37 -2.57 13.66
CA HIS A 135 9.96 -2.97 13.56
C HIS A 135 9.56 -4.03 14.59
N HIS A 136 10.48 -4.91 15.02
CA HIS A 136 10.21 -5.90 16.08
C HIS A 136 10.29 -5.30 17.48
N LEU A 137 11.15 -4.30 17.68
CA LEU A 137 11.40 -3.71 18.99
C LEU A 137 10.59 -2.44 19.23
N GLY A 138 10.10 -1.75 18.19
CA GLY A 138 9.45 -0.44 18.29
C GLY A 138 10.41 0.66 18.78
N THR A 139 9.93 1.90 18.80
CA THR A 139 10.70 3.04 19.33
C THR A 139 10.75 2.96 20.85
N LEU A 140 11.97 2.90 21.41
CA LEU A 140 12.16 2.85 22.85
C LEU A 140 11.78 4.20 23.49
N ARG A 141 10.78 4.20 24.35
CA ARG A 141 10.34 5.36 25.12
C ARG A 141 10.59 5.15 26.61
N TYR A 142 10.88 6.25 27.29
CA TYR A 142 11.11 6.25 28.73
C TYR A 142 9.98 7.01 29.40
N THR A 143 9.49 6.48 30.51
CA THR A 143 8.49 7.15 31.36
C THR A 143 8.94 7.04 32.82
N PRO A 144 8.56 7.97 33.71
CA PRO A 144 8.92 7.87 35.12
C PRO A 144 8.35 6.62 35.79
N SER A 145 9.05 5.99 36.73
CA SER A 145 8.59 4.74 37.36
C SER A 145 7.27 4.85 38.14
N GLN A 146 6.54 3.73 38.24
CA GLN A 146 5.36 3.59 39.09
C GLN A 146 5.70 3.68 40.59
N ASP A 147 4.67 4.00 41.39
CA ASP A 147 4.68 4.05 42.85
C ASP A 147 5.70 5.03 43.47
N LYS A 148 6.16 6.01 42.68
CA LYS A 148 7.01 7.11 43.15
C LYS A 148 6.52 8.45 42.65
N ILE A 149 6.82 9.48 43.45
CA ILE A 149 6.49 10.86 43.15
C ILE A 149 7.67 11.49 42.41
N HIS A 150 7.40 12.03 41.23
CA HIS A 150 8.37 12.70 40.37
C HIS A 150 8.06 14.18 40.31
N PHE A 151 9.00 15.01 40.75
CA PHE A 151 8.86 16.47 40.71
C PHE A 151 9.49 17.03 39.44
N PHE A 152 8.78 17.94 38.79
CA PHE A 152 9.27 18.65 37.61
C PHE A 152 8.73 20.08 37.58
N THR A 153 9.35 20.92 36.75
CA THR A 153 8.91 22.30 36.54
C THR A 153 8.09 22.40 35.25
N TYR A 154 6.93 23.03 35.33
CA TYR A 154 6.05 23.30 34.18
C TYR A 154 5.65 24.77 34.21
N LYS A 155 5.92 25.51 33.13
CA LYS A 155 5.72 26.97 33.03
C LYS A 155 6.19 27.74 34.28
N GLY A 156 7.35 27.38 34.82
CA GLY A 156 7.94 28.01 36.01
C GLY A 156 7.30 27.64 37.37
N SER A 157 6.39 26.67 37.41
CA SER A 157 5.75 26.16 38.63
C SER A 157 6.12 24.70 38.90
N TRP A 158 6.28 24.34 40.17
CA TRP A 158 6.53 22.96 40.57
C TRP A 158 5.25 22.12 40.45
N VAL A 159 5.38 20.98 39.77
CA VAL A 159 4.33 19.98 39.62
C VAL A 159 4.89 18.63 40.06
N ALA A 160 4.09 17.85 40.78
CA ALA A 160 4.43 16.48 41.15
C ALA A 160 3.56 15.49 40.38
N LEU A 161 4.18 14.47 39.79
CA LEU A 161 3.52 13.35 39.13
C LEU A 161 3.64 12.11 40.00
N TYR A 162 2.51 11.47 40.31
CA TYR A 162 2.47 10.16 40.98
C TYR A 162 1.69 9.16 40.13
N ARG A 163 2.36 8.06 39.74
CA ARG A 163 1.77 6.96 38.99
C ARG A 163 1.39 5.85 39.95
N GLN A 164 0.11 5.77 40.31
CA GLN A 164 -0.40 4.84 41.32
C GLN A 164 -0.86 3.52 40.67
N PRO A 165 -0.21 2.37 40.94
CA PRO A 165 -0.66 1.08 40.44
C PRO A 165 -1.92 0.60 41.15
N TYR A 166 -2.79 -0.11 40.43
CA TYR A 166 -4.00 -0.73 40.99
C TYR A 166 -3.64 -2.07 41.65
N LYS A 167 -3.81 -2.18 42.97
CA LYS A 167 -3.35 -3.34 43.77
C LYS A 167 -4.26 -4.58 43.69
N GLU A 168 -5.45 -4.48 43.10
CA GLU A 168 -6.48 -5.54 43.10
C GLU A 168 -6.87 -6.03 41.69
N ALA A 169 -5.95 -6.00 40.71
CA ALA A 169 -6.26 -6.53 39.38
C ALA A 169 -6.23 -8.07 39.37
N VAL A 170 -7.41 -8.71 39.44
CA VAL A 170 -7.59 -10.18 39.51
C VAL A 170 -7.38 -10.89 38.15
N SER A 171 -7.28 -10.15 37.04
CA SER A 171 -7.19 -10.73 35.70
C SER A 171 -5.87 -10.39 34.98
N PRO A 172 -5.19 -11.38 34.34
CA PRO A 172 -3.94 -11.17 33.60
C PRO A 172 -4.03 -10.13 32.47
N TRP A 173 -5.24 -9.85 31.97
CA TRP A 173 -5.48 -8.87 30.92
C TRP A 173 -5.52 -7.42 31.42
N PHE A 174 -5.67 -7.21 32.75
CA PHE A 174 -5.75 -5.90 33.40
C PHE A 174 -4.58 -5.64 34.37
N ALA A 175 -3.52 -6.45 34.29
CA ALA A 175 -2.44 -6.53 35.28
C ALA A 175 -1.66 -5.23 35.54
N ASN A 176 -1.84 -4.19 34.72
CA ASN A 176 -1.06 -2.96 34.78
C ASN A 176 -1.89 -1.68 34.96
N MET A 177 -3.18 -1.75 35.32
CA MET A 177 -4.01 -0.54 35.49
C MET A 177 -3.38 0.42 36.50
N GLU A 178 -3.31 1.70 36.14
CA GLU A 178 -2.77 2.75 37.00
C GLU A 178 -3.63 4.03 36.98
N ARG A 179 -3.41 4.89 37.97
CA ARG A 179 -3.96 6.25 38.04
C ARG A 179 -2.80 7.25 38.02
N LEU A 180 -2.89 8.23 37.14
CA LEU A 180 -1.95 9.35 37.08
C LEU A 180 -2.48 10.48 37.94
N HIS A 181 -1.69 10.93 38.91
CA HIS A 181 -2.00 12.08 39.74
C HIS A 181 -1.01 13.21 39.45
N PHE A 182 -1.54 14.39 39.12
CA PHE A 182 -0.76 15.61 38.99
C PHE A 182 -1.09 16.53 40.15
N TYR A 183 -0.08 16.99 40.88
CA TYR A 183 -0.24 17.87 42.04
C TYR A 183 0.43 19.23 41.78
N THR A 184 -0.21 20.31 42.24
CA THR A 184 0.39 21.64 42.31
C THR A 184 0.01 22.35 43.60
N VAL A 185 0.68 23.47 43.88
CA VAL A 185 0.36 24.32 45.03
C VAL A 185 -1.07 24.87 44.91
N PRO A 186 -1.85 24.92 46.00
CA PRO A 186 -3.29 25.14 45.90
C PRO A 186 -3.74 26.47 45.27
N TRP A 187 -2.93 27.52 45.37
CA TRP A 187 -3.19 28.82 44.73
C TRP A 187 -2.80 28.89 43.24
N LYS A 188 -2.27 27.82 42.64
CA LYS A 188 -1.88 27.75 41.23
C LYS A 188 -2.66 26.69 40.43
N ARG A 189 -3.94 26.48 40.77
CA ARG A 189 -4.81 25.52 40.06
C ARG A 189 -4.80 25.67 38.53
N HIS A 190 -4.77 26.91 38.02
CA HIS A 190 -4.71 27.19 36.57
C HIS A 190 -3.55 26.48 35.86
N VAL A 191 -2.45 26.17 36.55
CA VAL A 191 -1.30 25.43 36.00
C VAL A 191 -1.70 24.00 35.65
N LEU A 192 -2.57 23.37 36.45
CA LEU A 192 -3.10 22.04 36.13
C LEU A 192 -4.11 22.12 34.99
N ASP A 193 -4.94 23.15 34.93
CA ASP A 193 -5.90 23.32 33.81
C ASP A 193 -5.15 23.48 32.48
N ASP A 194 -4.11 24.32 32.46
CA ASP A 194 -3.20 24.48 31.32
C ASP A 194 -2.50 23.18 30.92
N LEU A 195 -2.00 22.43 31.91
CA LEU A 195 -1.33 21.15 31.69
C LEU A 195 -2.31 20.11 31.14
N MET A 196 -3.54 20.08 31.62
CA MET A 196 -4.58 19.18 31.13
C MET A 196 -5.01 19.53 29.71
N ASP A 197 -5.10 20.82 29.38
CA ASP A 197 -5.35 21.29 28.01
C ASP A 197 -4.21 20.92 27.06
N GLU A 198 -2.95 21.02 27.49
CA GLU A 198 -1.79 20.59 26.70
C GLU A 198 -1.75 19.05 26.52
N ILE A 199 -2.07 18.30 27.57
CA ILE A 199 -2.24 16.84 27.49
C ILE A 199 -3.37 16.50 26.51
N HIS A 200 -4.51 17.20 26.59
CA HIS A 200 -5.64 16.97 25.70
C HIS A 200 -5.30 17.26 24.23
N LYS A 201 -4.50 18.30 23.98
CA LYS A 201 -3.99 18.66 22.66
C LYS A 201 -2.85 17.75 22.17
N THR A 202 -2.30 16.90 23.03
CA THR A 202 -1.26 15.94 22.64
C THR A 202 -1.94 14.76 21.94
N PRO A 203 -1.78 14.61 20.62
CA PRO A 203 -2.48 13.56 19.87
C PRO A 203 -2.00 12.18 20.36
N VAL A 204 -2.94 11.29 20.70
CA VAL A 204 -2.63 9.88 20.99
C VAL A 204 -2.04 9.24 19.74
N ASN A 205 -2.72 9.47 18.61
CA ASN A 205 -2.46 8.86 17.32
C ASN A 205 -1.82 9.86 16.37
N GLY A 206 -0.64 9.53 15.84
CA GLY A 206 -0.11 10.06 14.57
C GLY A 206 -0.13 11.58 14.35
N ASP A 207 0.14 11.99 13.11
CA ASP A 207 -0.15 13.33 12.59
C ASP A 207 -1.68 13.48 12.48
N PRO A 208 -2.31 14.60 12.93
CA PRO A 208 -3.76 14.84 12.79
C PRO A 208 -4.27 14.79 11.35
N LYS A 209 -3.38 14.79 10.35
CA LYS A 209 -3.73 14.61 8.94
C LYS A 209 -3.96 13.15 8.55
N GLN A 210 -3.50 12.19 9.36
CA GLN A 210 -3.70 10.76 9.08
C GLN A 210 -5.15 10.34 9.31
N VAL A 211 -5.62 9.38 8.50
CA VAL A 211 -6.94 8.78 8.65
C VAL A 211 -6.81 7.52 9.48
N ALA A 212 -7.45 7.47 10.65
CA ALA A 212 -7.52 6.25 11.44
C ALA A 212 -8.59 5.32 10.85
N VAL A 213 -8.23 4.04 10.72
CA VAL A 213 -9.12 2.98 10.26
C VAL A 213 -9.41 2.05 11.42
N TYR A 214 -10.68 2.00 11.79
CA TYR A 214 -11.23 1.15 12.83
C TYR A 214 -11.97 -0.02 12.20
N GLU A 215 -11.81 -1.21 12.78
CA GLU A 215 -12.58 -2.40 12.43
C GLU A 215 -13.31 -2.95 13.66
N GLY A 216 -14.48 -3.54 13.45
CA GLY A 216 -15.23 -4.21 14.51
C GLY A 216 -14.57 -5.53 14.87
N PHE A 217 -14.02 -5.65 16.08
CA PHE A 217 -13.33 -6.86 16.53
C PHE A 217 -13.98 -7.47 17.77
N LYS A 218 -13.93 -8.80 17.87
CA LYS A 218 -14.41 -9.52 19.05
C LYS A 218 -13.32 -9.57 20.12
N VAL A 219 -13.56 -8.91 21.26
CA VAL A 219 -12.70 -8.93 22.44
C VAL A 219 -13.43 -9.68 23.56
N GLY A 220 -13.04 -10.94 23.78
CA GLY A 220 -13.71 -11.83 24.73
C GLY A 220 -15.15 -12.13 24.30
N SER A 221 -16.12 -11.78 25.15
CA SER A 221 -17.56 -11.89 24.87
C SER A 221 -18.17 -10.62 24.24
N SER A 222 -17.39 -9.53 24.13
CA SER A 222 -17.87 -8.24 23.64
C SER A 222 -17.27 -7.89 22.27
N PHE A 223 -17.95 -7.03 21.51
CA PHE A 223 -17.43 -6.46 20.27
C PHE A 223 -17.15 -4.98 20.47
N GLN A 224 -16.01 -4.53 19.98
CA GLN A 224 -15.55 -3.14 20.13
C GLN A 224 -14.86 -2.67 18.85
N TRP A 225 -14.93 -1.36 18.59
CA TRP A 225 -14.17 -0.73 17.53
C TRP A 225 -12.70 -0.64 17.92
N MET A 226 -11.85 -1.29 17.12
CA MET A 226 -10.40 -1.30 17.34
C MET A 226 -9.73 -0.60 16.17
N GLN A 227 -8.79 0.29 16.48
CA GLN A 227 -8.00 0.94 15.42
C GLN A 227 -6.99 -0.07 14.86
N MET A 228 -7.18 -0.48 13.62
CA MET A 228 -6.32 -1.46 12.95
C MET A 228 -5.17 -0.81 12.19
N ALA A 229 -5.37 0.42 11.71
CA ALA A 229 -4.36 1.15 10.97
C ALA A 229 -4.48 2.66 11.15
N SER A 230 -3.35 3.34 11.02
CA SER A 230 -3.28 4.75 10.62
C SER A 230 -2.77 4.80 9.19
N LYS A 231 -3.53 5.45 8.30
CA LYS A 231 -3.23 5.59 6.88
C LYS A 231 -2.82 7.04 6.60
N GLU A 232 -1.79 7.20 5.77
CA GLU A 232 -1.47 8.51 5.22
C GLU A 232 -2.67 9.05 4.43
N PRO A 233 -2.94 10.36 4.53
CA PRO A 233 -4.03 10.96 3.80
C PRO A 233 -3.83 10.79 2.30
N ARG A 234 -4.91 10.44 1.62
CA ARG A 234 -4.92 10.19 0.19
C ARG A 234 -5.59 11.35 -0.53
N PHE A 235 -4.86 12.03 -1.40
CA PHE A 235 -5.43 13.08 -2.23
C PHE A 235 -6.47 12.53 -3.20
N LEU A 236 -7.59 13.24 -3.35
CA LEU A 236 -8.65 12.88 -4.30
C LEU A 236 -8.17 12.89 -5.76
N SER A 237 -7.15 13.71 -6.06
CA SER A 237 -6.47 13.73 -7.36
C SER A 237 -5.83 12.39 -7.73
N THR A 238 -5.47 11.54 -6.75
CA THR A 238 -4.82 10.22 -6.94
C THR A 238 -5.79 9.05 -7.14
N VAL A 239 -7.09 9.34 -7.26
CA VAL A 239 -8.11 8.35 -7.60
C VAL A 239 -8.57 8.62 -9.03
N ALA A 240 -8.45 7.68 -9.96
CA ALA A 240 -8.91 7.86 -11.33
C ALA A 240 -10.44 7.77 -11.38
N LEU A 241 -11.09 8.88 -11.72
CA LEU A 241 -12.54 8.99 -11.88
C LEU A 241 -12.82 10.29 -12.65
N ASP A 242 -13.81 10.26 -13.53
CA ASP A 242 -14.35 11.44 -14.20
C ASP A 242 -14.46 12.67 -13.27
N GLN A 243 -14.00 13.82 -13.77
CA GLN A 243 -13.85 15.04 -12.96
C GLN A 243 -15.21 15.62 -12.53
N ASP A 244 -16.25 15.46 -13.35
CA ASP A 244 -17.59 15.91 -12.99
C ASP A 244 -18.19 15.01 -11.90
N LYS A 245 -18.01 13.68 -12.00
CA LYS A 245 -18.38 12.76 -10.92
C LYS A 245 -17.67 13.11 -9.61
N LYS A 246 -16.35 13.31 -9.64
CA LYS A 246 -15.58 13.70 -8.43
C LYS A 246 -16.12 14.97 -7.80
N ARG A 247 -16.30 16.02 -8.62
CA ARG A 247 -16.78 17.33 -8.15
C ARG A 247 -18.14 17.19 -7.47
N ARG A 248 -19.09 16.48 -8.10
CA ARG A 248 -20.43 16.25 -7.52
C ARG A 248 -20.37 15.54 -6.17
N VAL A 249 -19.54 14.50 -6.03
CA VAL A 249 -19.41 13.75 -4.75
C VAL A 249 -18.83 14.65 -3.66
N VAL A 250 -17.83 15.46 -4.01
CA VAL A 250 -17.17 16.38 -3.07
C VAL A 250 -18.11 17.50 -2.63
N GLU A 251 -18.84 18.11 -3.58
CA GLU A 251 -19.82 19.15 -3.30
C GLU A 251 -20.94 18.63 -2.39
N ASP A 252 -21.47 17.44 -2.68
CA ASP A 252 -22.50 16.78 -1.87
C ASP A 252 -22.02 16.50 -0.44
N LEU A 253 -20.80 15.97 -0.30
CA LEU A 253 -20.20 15.68 1.00
C LEU A 253 -19.94 16.96 1.79
N ARG A 254 -19.42 18.01 1.13
CA ARG A 254 -19.15 19.30 1.74
C ARG A 254 -20.44 19.98 2.20
N GLU A 255 -21.48 19.96 1.37
CA GLU A 255 -22.80 20.49 1.73
C GLU A 255 -23.38 19.74 2.93
N PHE A 256 -23.32 18.40 2.92
CA PHE A 256 -23.81 17.60 4.03
C PHE A 256 -23.09 17.95 5.34
N LEU A 257 -21.75 18.08 5.32
CA LEU A 257 -20.94 18.37 6.49
C LEU A 257 -20.99 19.83 6.96
N ASP A 258 -21.60 20.75 6.21
CA ASP A 258 -21.78 22.14 6.62
C ASP A 258 -22.69 22.21 7.87
N PRO A 259 -22.26 22.88 8.97
CA PRO A 259 -23.06 23.05 10.17
C PRO A 259 -24.45 23.68 9.93
N ARG A 260 -24.59 24.50 8.88
CA ARG A 260 -25.86 25.12 8.48
C ARG A 260 -26.84 24.08 7.96
N THR A 261 -26.35 23.12 7.17
CA THR A 261 -27.14 22.00 6.64
C THR A 261 -27.68 21.13 7.76
N LYS A 262 -26.86 20.81 8.76
CA LYS A 262 -27.32 20.09 9.96
C LYS A 262 -28.52 20.78 10.63
N SER A 263 -28.43 22.09 10.82
CA SER A 263 -29.51 22.88 11.42
C SER A 263 -30.78 22.85 10.56
N TRP A 264 -30.62 22.90 9.24
CA TRP A 264 -31.73 22.78 8.28
C TRP A 264 -32.43 21.41 8.39
N TYR A 265 -31.68 20.30 8.38
CA TYR A 265 -32.23 18.94 8.55
C TYR A 265 -33.05 18.81 9.84
N VAL A 266 -32.48 19.26 10.96
CA VAL A 266 -33.13 19.21 12.27
C VAL A 266 -34.41 20.05 12.29
N SER A 267 -34.38 21.27 11.74
CA SER A 267 -35.55 22.16 11.70
C SER A 267 -36.71 21.62 10.84
N HIS A 268 -36.41 20.75 9.86
CA HIS A 268 -37.41 20.10 9.01
C HIS A 268 -37.77 18.68 9.49
N GLY A 269 -37.24 18.23 10.63
CA GLY A 269 -37.52 16.89 11.17
C GLY A 269 -36.95 15.74 10.32
N ILE A 270 -35.98 16.02 9.45
CA ILE A 270 -35.35 15.03 8.58
C ILE A 270 -34.14 14.43 9.32
N PRO A 271 -34.01 13.09 9.42
CA PRO A 271 -32.83 12.47 10.00
C PRO A 271 -31.53 12.92 9.30
N TYR A 272 -30.59 13.45 10.07
CA TYR A 272 -29.33 13.96 9.53
C TYR A 272 -28.32 12.83 9.28
N ARG A 273 -28.41 12.24 8.09
CA ARG A 273 -27.59 11.13 7.58
C ARG A 273 -27.41 11.27 6.06
N ARG A 274 -26.31 10.71 5.55
CA ARG A 274 -26.02 10.66 4.11
C ARG A 274 -25.41 9.32 3.72
N GLY A 275 -25.96 8.69 2.70
CA GLY A 275 -25.49 7.39 2.19
C GLY A 275 -24.97 7.45 0.76
N TYR A 276 -23.78 6.90 0.55
CA TYR A 276 -23.13 6.75 -0.75
C TYR A 276 -23.00 5.27 -1.11
N LEU A 277 -23.31 4.93 -2.36
CA LEU A 277 -23.05 3.61 -2.92
C LEU A 277 -22.00 3.74 -4.03
N ILE A 278 -20.81 3.19 -3.82
CA ILE A 278 -19.73 3.12 -4.80
C ILE A 278 -19.72 1.73 -5.41
N TYR A 279 -19.93 1.60 -6.71
CA TYR A 279 -20.09 0.30 -7.36
C TYR A 279 -19.32 0.19 -8.67
N GLY A 280 -18.96 -1.04 -9.04
CA GLY A 280 -18.29 -1.38 -10.30
C GLY A 280 -17.27 -2.51 -10.14
N PRO A 281 -16.62 -2.96 -11.22
CA PRO A 281 -15.71 -4.10 -11.21
C PRO A 281 -14.61 -4.02 -10.13
N PRO A 282 -14.02 -5.16 -9.71
CA PRO A 282 -12.84 -5.15 -8.85
C PRO A 282 -11.69 -4.39 -9.54
N GLY A 283 -10.85 -3.70 -8.76
CA GLY A 283 -9.70 -2.96 -9.30
C GLY A 283 -10.01 -1.57 -9.88
N THR A 284 -11.22 -1.04 -9.76
CA THR A 284 -11.58 0.32 -10.24
C THR A 284 -11.36 1.44 -9.21
N GLY A 285 -10.90 1.11 -8.00
CA GLY A 285 -10.53 2.12 -6.99
C GLY A 285 -11.62 2.49 -5.98
N LYS A 286 -12.62 1.63 -5.74
CA LYS A 286 -13.72 1.89 -4.78
C LYS A 286 -13.24 2.22 -3.36
N SER A 287 -12.45 1.34 -2.73
CA SER A 287 -11.88 1.61 -1.39
C SER A 287 -10.88 2.77 -1.40
N SER A 288 -10.19 2.98 -2.53
CA SER A 288 -9.31 4.15 -2.73
C SER A 288 -10.08 5.47 -2.69
N LEU A 289 -11.27 5.51 -3.29
CA LEU A 289 -12.17 6.68 -3.23
C LEU A 289 -12.70 6.91 -1.82
N SER A 290 -13.10 5.85 -1.11
CA SER A 290 -13.54 5.95 0.30
C SER A 290 -12.47 6.58 1.19
N LEU A 291 -11.20 6.13 1.05
CA LEU A 291 -10.08 6.70 1.79
C LEU A 291 -9.79 8.17 1.41
N ALA A 292 -9.92 8.51 0.13
CA ALA A 292 -9.71 9.88 -0.32
C ALA A 292 -10.82 10.83 0.18
N LEU A 293 -12.08 10.38 0.23
CA LEU A 293 -13.19 11.15 0.82
C LEU A 293 -13.03 11.34 2.33
N ALA A 294 -12.55 10.30 3.04
CA ALA A 294 -12.20 10.39 4.46
C ALA A 294 -11.08 11.42 4.70
N SER A 295 -10.03 11.38 3.88
CA SER A 295 -8.90 12.31 3.94
C SER A 295 -9.34 13.74 3.66
N PHE A 296 -10.18 13.95 2.65
CA PHE A 296 -10.75 15.26 2.29
C PHE A 296 -11.61 15.85 3.42
N SER A 297 -12.33 15.01 4.16
CA SER A 297 -13.26 15.44 5.22
C SER A 297 -12.66 15.40 6.63
N TYR A 298 -11.40 14.96 6.78
CA TYR A 298 -10.74 14.72 8.07
C TYR A 298 -11.59 13.84 9.01
N LEU A 299 -12.24 12.82 8.43
CA LEU A 299 -13.06 11.86 9.17
C LEU A 299 -12.39 10.50 9.22
N ASP A 300 -12.44 9.85 10.38
CA ASP A 300 -11.98 8.48 10.55
C ASP A 300 -12.94 7.48 9.90
N ILE A 301 -12.39 6.36 9.45
CA ILE A 301 -13.13 5.27 8.79
C ILE A 301 -13.40 4.16 9.80
N TYR A 302 -14.66 3.78 9.90
CA TYR A 302 -15.13 2.61 10.65
C TYR A 302 -15.59 1.56 9.65
N ALA A 303 -14.68 0.65 9.31
CA ALA A 303 -14.87 -0.39 8.32
C ALA A 303 -15.52 -1.64 8.94
N LEU A 304 -16.53 -2.16 8.28
CA LEU A 304 -17.21 -3.39 8.67
C LEU A 304 -17.38 -4.29 7.45
N SER A 305 -16.78 -5.49 7.54
CA SER A 305 -17.07 -6.57 6.61
C SER A 305 -18.23 -7.40 7.14
N LEU A 306 -19.32 -7.50 6.37
CA LEU A 306 -20.52 -8.23 6.78
C LEU A 306 -20.34 -9.76 6.75
N SER A 307 -19.26 -10.24 6.11
CA SER A 307 -18.88 -11.66 6.12
C SER A 307 -18.03 -12.05 7.33
N ALA A 308 -17.70 -11.10 8.22
CA ALA A 308 -16.89 -11.36 9.40
C ALA A 308 -17.53 -12.43 10.32
N VAL A 309 -16.72 -13.42 10.70
CA VAL A 309 -17.18 -14.56 11.52
C VAL A 309 -17.56 -14.09 12.92
N GLY A 310 -18.74 -14.49 13.40
CA GLY A 310 -19.26 -14.12 14.71
C GLY A 310 -20.00 -12.78 14.75
N LEU A 311 -20.14 -12.09 13.61
CA LEU A 311 -21.03 -10.93 13.49
C LEU A 311 -22.49 -11.43 13.46
N ASP A 312 -23.30 -10.96 14.41
CA ASP A 312 -24.75 -11.18 14.47
C ASP A 312 -25.50 -9.83 14.54
N GLU A 313 -26.83 -9.86 14.51
CA GLU A 313 -27.67 -8.66 14.54
C GLU A 313 -27.49 -7.83 15.83
N THR A 314 -27.31 -8.49 16.99
CA THR A 314 -27.15 -7.81 18.28
C THR A 314 -25.79 -7.11 18.38
N VAL A 315 -24.77 -7.76 17.85
CA VAL A 315 -23.41 -7.24 17.73
C VAL A 315 -23.39 -6.07 16.76
N LEU A 316 -24.02 -6.21 15.59
CA LEU A 316 -24.12 -5.14 14.61
C LEU A 316 -24.79 -3.89 15.20
N ALA A 317 -25.92 -4.07 15.89
CA ALA A 317 -26.60 -2.97 16.56
C ALA A 317 -25.73 -2.32 17.64
N THR A 318 -24.95 -3.11 18.39
CA THR A 318 -24.03 -2.61 19.41
C THR A 318 -22.89 -1.81 18.77
N LEU A 319 -22.25 -2.32 17.73
CA LEU A 319 -21.20 -1.60 16.99
C LEU A 319 -21.72 -0.28 16.42
N PHE A 320 -22.91 -0.28 15.79
CA PHE A 320 -23.51 0.95 15.28
C PHE A 320 -23.87 1.95 16.38
N ARG A 321 -24.25 1.49 17.57
CA ARG A 321 -24.51 2.35 18.73
C ARG A 321 -23.24 2.97 19.31
N ASP A 322 -22.12 2.25 19.25
CA ASP A 322 -20.86 2.65 19.88
C ASP A 322 -19.95 3.49 18.95
N LEU A 323 -20.35 3.66 17.69
CA LEU A 323 -19.69 4.56 16.74
C LEU A 323 -19.65 6.01 17.29
N PRO A 324 -18.59 6.79 17.00
CA PRO A 324 -18.58 8.22 17.32
C PRO A 324 -19.57 9.01 16.46
N LYS A 325 -19.82 10.27 16.83
CA LYS A 325 -20.44 11.26 15.93
C LYS A 325 -19.35 11.77 14.98
N HIS A 326 -19.70 12.15 13.76
CA HIS A 326 -18.76 12.63 12.74
C HIS A 326 -17.71 11.58 12.37
N CYS A 327 -18.15 10.51 11.73
CA CYS A 327 -17.27 9.51 11.13
C CYS A 327 -17.84 9.00 9.81
N ILE A 328 -17.00 8.30 9.06
CA ILE A 328 -17.40 7.53 7.89
C ILE A 328 -17.55 6.07 8.29
N VAL A 329 -18.74 5.51 8.09
CA VAL A 329 -18.98 4.07 8.18
C VAL A 329 -18.77 3.49 6.80
N LEU A 330 -17.84 2.54 6.66
CA LEU A 330 -17.56 1.85 5.41
C LEU A 330 -18.06 0.41 5.50
N LEU A 331 -19.07 0.06 4.71
CA LEU A 331 -19.50 -1.32 4.53
C LEU A 331 -18.91 -1.84 3.21
N GLU A 332 -17.93 -2.74 3.30
CA GLU A 332 -17.27 -3.30 2.12
C GLU A 332 -18.01 -4.54 1.59
N ASP A 333 -18.04 -4.67 0.26
CA ASP A 333 -18.55 -5.83 -0.48
C ASP A 333 -19.92 -6.30 0.01
N ILE A 334 -20.88 -5.37 0.08
CA ILE A 334 -22.22 -5.62 0.62
C ILE A 334 -23.02 -6.66 -0.18
N ASP A 335 -22.59 -7.01 -1.40
CA ASP A 335 -23.13 -8.10 -2.19
C ASP A 335 -22.67 -9.49 -1.73
N GLU A 336 -21.55 -9.59 -1.01
CA GLU A 336 -21.04 -10.84 -0.45
C GLU A 336 -21.69 -11.21 0.89
N ALA A 337 -22.39 -10.25 1.52
CA ALA A 337 -23.03 -10.35 2.83
C ALA A 337 -24.19 -11.37 2.92
N GLY A 338 -24.31 -12.31 1.98
CA GLY A 338 -25.20 -13.45 2.11
C GLY A 338 -26.67 -13.05 2.11
N ILE A 339 -27.16 -12.58 0.96
CA ILE A 339 -28.59 -12.66 0.64
C ILE A 339 -28.93 -14.15 0.48
N LYS A 340 -29.07 -14.86 1.60
CA LYS A 340 -30.08 -15.91 1.66
C LYS A 340 -31.39 -15.16 1.54
N LYS A 341 -31.91 -15.03 0.32
CA LYS A 341 -33.36 -14.82 0.12
C LYS A 341 -34.01 -15.82 1.07
N ARG A 342 -35.02 -15.40 1.83
CA ARG A 342 -35.88 -16.33 2.56
C ARG A 342 -36.50 -17.28 1.52
N SER A 343 -35.78 -18.32 1.11
CA SER A 343 -36.31 -19.43 0.35
C SER A 343 -37.03 -20.27 1.37
N SER A 344 -38.33 -20.03 1.46
CA SER A 344 -39.29 -20.74 2.29
C SER A 344 -39.52 -22.18 1.82
N ASP A 345 -38.48 -22.93 1.45
CA ASP A 345 -38.66 -24.27 0.85
C ASP A 345 -37.48 -25.25 1.04
N SER A 346 -36.76 -25.16 2.15
CA SER A 346 -35.86 -26.26 2.59
C SER A 346 -36.48 -26.93 3.82
N PRO A 347 -36.74 -28.26 3.81
CA PRO A 347 -37.30 -28.93 4.97
C PRO A 347 -36.29 -28.86 6.14
N PRO A 348 -36.77 -28.82 7.40
CA PRO A 348 -35.90 -28.72 8.55
C PRO A 348 -35.09 -30.02 8.66
N SER A 349 -33.80 -29.96 8.35
CA SER A 349 -32.89 -31.08 8.59
C SER A 349 -32.79 -31.34 10.09
N GLU A 350 -32.89 -32.62 10.42
CA GLU A 350 -33.09 -33.22 11.73
C GLU A 350 -32.09 -32.76 12.80
N LYS A 351 -32.57 -32.78 14.05
CA LYS A 351 -31.79 -32.53 15.27
C LYS A 351 -30.60 -33.50 15.36
N PRO A 352 -29.37 -33.07 15.69
CA PRO A 352 -28.32 -34.00 16.06
C PRO A 352 -28.45 -34.39 17.53
N ASP A 353 -28.31 -35.69 17.78
CA ASP A 353 -28.30 -36.32 19.08
C ASP A 353 -27.21 -35.77 20.00
N HIS A 354 -27.55 -35.70 21.29
CA HIS A 354 -26.61 -35.51 22.39
C HIS A 354 -25.61 -36.67 22.42
N ASN A 355 -24.32 -36.39 22.21
CA ASN A 355 -23.19 -37.01 22.94
C ASN A 355 -21.81 -36.46 22.48
N GLY A 356 -21.08 -35.85 23.41
CA GLY A 356 -19.61 -35.92 23.47
C GLY A 356 -18.79 -34.90 22.65
N VAL A 357 -18.21 -33.94 23.40
CA VAL A 357 -17.13 -33.01 23.03
C VAL A 357 -17.53 -31.87 22.09
N ASP A 358 -17.81 -30.72 22.70
CA ASP A 358 -18.09 -29.43 22.06
C ASP A 358 -16.93 -28.98 21.15
N ARG A 359 -16.96 -29.43 19.90
CA ARG A 359 -16.40 -28.66 18.80
C ARG A 359 -17.35 -27.51 18.54
N ILE A 360 -17.08 -26.34 19.13
CA ILE A 360 -17.74 -25.08 18.77
C ILE A 360 -17.51 -24.87 17.28
N GLN A 361 -18.48 -25.27 16.47
CA GLN A 361 -18.48 -25.02 15.04
C GLN A 361 -18.87 -23.54 14.89
N TRP A 362 -17.88 -22.67 14.65
CA TRP A 362 -18.12 -21.26 14.38
C TRP A 362 -18.96 -21.18 13.10
N SER A 363 -20.26 -20.90 13.25
CA SER A 363 -21.14 -20.68 12.11
C SER A 363 -20.67 -19.43 11.35
N PRO A 364 -20.70 -19.42 10.01
CA PRO A 364 -20.50 -18.19 9.23
C PRO A 364 -21.46 -17.09 9.73
N GLY A 365 -21.03 -15.83 9.70
CA GLY A 365 -21.80 -14.69 10.20
C GLY A 365 -23.27 -14.72 9.73
N ASN A 366 -24.20 -14.68 10.68
CA ASN A 366 -25.65 -14.76 10.46
C ASN A 366 -26.29 -13.36 10.33
N VAL A 367 -25.55 -12.37 9.81
CA VAL A 367 -26.12 -11.04 9.62
C VAL A 367 -27.11 -11.08 8.47
N THR A 368 -28.38 -10.84 8.77
CA THR A 368 -29.40 -10.71 7.75
C THR A 368 -29.36 -9.32 7.14
N LEU A 369 -29.76 -9.20 5.87
CA LEU A 369 -29.97 -7.90 5.26
C LEU A 369 -30.91 -7.00 6.08
N SER A 370 -31.95 -7.58 6.68
CA SER A 370 -32.88 -6.84 7.55
C SER A 370 -32.19 -6.22 8.77
N ALA A 371 -31.22 -6.91 9.36
CA ALA A 371 -30.41 -6.38 10.46
C ALA A 371 -29.60 -5.16 10.02
N VAL A 372 -28.97 -5.21 8.85
CA VAL A 372 -28.21 -4.08 8.27
C VAL A 372 -29.13 -2.89 8.00
N LEU A 373 -30.31 -3.13 7.43
CA LEU A 373 -31.30 -2.09 7.16
C LEU A 373 -31.80 -1.41 8.45
N ASN A 374 -32.05 -2.20 9.50
CA ASN A 374 -32.46 -1.68 10.80
C ASN A 374 -31.33 -0.90 11.49
N ALA A 375 -30.07 -1.30 11.30
CA ALA A 375 -28.93 -0.57 11.86
C ALA A 375 -28.71 0.80 11.21
N ILE A 376 -28.90 0.90 9.88
CA ILE A 376 -28.67 2.12 9.10
C ILE A 376 -29.86 3.10 9.20
N ASP A 377 -31.09 2.59 9.18
CA ASP A 377 -32.31 3.39 8.98
C ASP A 377 -33.45 3.01 9.96
N GLY A 378 -33.15 2.25 11.01
CA GLY A 378 -34.11 1.99 12.07
C GLY A 378 -34.45 3.23 12.90
N VAL A 379 -35.53 3.15 13.68
CA VAL A 379 -35.96 4.24 14.59
C VAL A 379 -34.88 4.59 15.62
N ALA A 380 -34.05 3.61 16.00
CA ALA A 380 -32.92 3.80 16.91
C ALA A 380 -31.60 4.16 16.20
N ALA A 381 -31.60 4.35 14.89
CA ALA A 381 -30.39 4.66 14.13
C ALA A 381 -29.84 6.04 14.52
N GLN A 382 -28.54 6.07 14.80
CA GLN A 382 -27.86 7.29 15.22
C GLN A 382 -27.53 8.20 14.03
N GLN A 383 -27.54 9.51 14.27
CA GLN A 383 -27.36 10.56 13.25
C GLN A 383 -25.95 11.17 13.27
N ASN A 384 -25.63 12.06 12.32
CA ASN A 384 -24.33 12.74 12.13
C ASN A 384 -23.21 11.82 11.64
N ARG A 385 -23.54 10.95 10.68
CA ARG A 385 -22.56 10.02 10.08
C ARG A 385 -22.77 9.95 8.58
N VAL A 386 -21.67 9.69 7.89
CA VAL A 386 -21.66 9.37 6.47
C VAL A 386 -21.54 7.86 6.34
N LEU A 387 -22.41 7.26 5.55
CA LEU A 387 -22.34 5.84 5.20
C LEU A 387 -21.80 5.71 3.78
N ILE A 388 -20.74 4.93 3.60
CA ILE A 388 -20.23 4.51 2.29
C ILE A 388 -20.38 3.00 2.19
N MET A 389 -21.03 2.54 1.12
CA MET A 389 -21.14 1.13 0.78
C MET A 389 -20.40 0.86 -0.51
N THR A 390 -19.63 -0.22 -0.57
CA THR A 390 -18.97 -0.68 -1.81
C THR A 390 -19.57 -2.00 -2.28
N THR A 391 -19.66 -2.19 -3.60
CA THR A 391 -20.10 -3.45 -4.20
C THR A 391 -19.44 -3.68 -5.56
N ASN A 392 -19.17 -4.94 -5.88
CA ASN A 392 -18.74 -5.34 -7.22
C ASN A 392 -19.94 -5.63 -8.15
N HIS A 393 -21.08 -5.99 -7.56
CA HIS A 393 -22.26 -6.49 -8.24
C HIS A 393 -23.53 -5.73 -7.82
N PRO A 394 -23.75 -4.49 -8.31
CA PRO A 394 -24.92 -3.69 -7.94
C PRO A 394 -26.26 -4.39 -8.26
N GLU A 395 -26.28 -5.27 -9.26
CA GLU A 395 -27.45 -6.07 -9.65
C GLU A 395 -27.88 -7.12 -8.61
N ARG A 396 -26.97 -7.51 -7.70
CA ARG A 396 -27.26 -8.45 -6.63
C ARG A 396 -27.86 -7.78 -5.40
N LEU A 397 -27.84 -6.45 -5.33
CA LEU A 397 -28.33 -5.72 -4.17
C LEU A 397 -29.86 -5.72 -4.10
N ASP A 398 -30.37 -5.85 -2.88
CA ASP A 398 -31.80 -5.72 -2.64
C ASP A 398 -32.26 -4.27 -2.89
N PRO A 399 -33.33 -4.05 -3.68
CA PRO A 399 -33.88 -2.72 -3.93
C PRO A 399 -34.23 -1.92 -2.66
N ALA A 400 -34.49 -2.59 -1.53
CA ALA A 400 -34.73 -1.95 -0.24
C ALA A 400 -33.50 -1.19 0.29
N LEU A 401 -32.27 -1.61 -0.04
CA LEU A 401 -31.05 -0.85 0.30
C LEU A 401 -30.95 0.46 -0.48
N LEU A 402 -31.44 0.46 -1.73
CA LEU A 402 -31.26 1.57 -2.68
C LEU A 402 -32.26 2.72 -2.49
N ARG A 403 -33.09 2.68 -1.45
CA ARG A 403 -34.11 3.71 -1.20
C ARG A 403 -33.48 5.01 -0.68
N PRO A 404 -34.03 6.18 -1.03
CA PRO A 404 -33.61 7.47 -0.47
C PRO A 404 -33.64 7.45 1.06
N GLY A 405 -32.64 8.08 1.69
CA GLY A 405 -32.43 8.02 3.13
C GLY A 405 -31.52 6.87 3.59
N ARG A 406 -31.22 5.90 2.72
CA ARG A 406 -30.20 4.84 2.90
C ARG A 406 -29.06 4.98 1.90
N VAL A 407 -29.42 5.14 0.62
CA VAL A 407 -28.51 5.49 -0.47
C VAL A 407 -29.06 6.74 -1.12
N ASP A 408 -28.36 7.85 -0.93
CA ASP A 408 -28.74 9.15 -1.49
C ASP A 408 -27.96 9.45 -2.77
N MET A 409 -26.72 8.96 -2.90
CA MET A 409 -25.89 9.12 -4.08
C MET A 409 -25.28 7.80 -4.53
N LYS A 410 -25.31 7.55 -5.84
CA LYS A 410 -24.73 6.36 -6.49
C LYS A 410 -23.56 6.76 -7.37
N ILE A 411 -22.40 6.13 -7.19
CA ILE A 411 -21.14 6.44 -7.86
C ILE A 411 -20.68 5.20 -8.63
N ASN A 412 -20.76 5.26 -9.96
CA ASN A 412 -20.28 4.19 -10.83
C ASN A 412 -18.78 4.35 -11.11
N MET A 413 -17.98 3.41 -10.64
CA MET A 413 -16.56 3.23 -10.95
C MET A 413 -16.40 2.07 -11.93
N GLY A 414 -16.68 2.35 -13.20
CA GLY A 414 -16.58 1.38 -14.30
C GLY A 414 -15.14 1.17 -14.79
N PRO A 415 -14.98 0.44 -15.90
CA PRO A 415 -13.73 0.40 -16.65
C PRO A 415 -13.29 1.80 -17.09
N VAL A 416 -12.03 1.94 -17.45
CA VAL A 416 -11.36 3.19 -17.76
C VAL A 416 -11.83 3.75 -19.11
N GLU A 417 -12.26 5.01 -19.11
CA GLU A 417 -12.47 5.80 -20.31
C GLU A 417 -11.22 6.64 -20.63
N TRP A 418 -11.25 7.34 -21.77
CA TRP A 418 -10.11 8.13 -22.26
C TRP A 418 -9.59 9.15 -21.22
N GLN A 419 -10.49 9.85 -20.53
CA GLN A 419 -10.13 10.85 -19.51
C GLN A 419 -9.44 10.20 -18.31
N GLU A 420 -9.92 9.03 -17.86
CA GLU A 420 -9.30 8.31 -16.74
C GLU A 420 -7.96 7.69 -17.15
N ALA A 421 -7.81 7.20 -18.39
CA ALA A 421 -6.53 6.68 -18.90
C ALA A 421 -5.45 7.77 -18.88
N ARG A 422 -5.79 8.97 -19.37
CA ARG A 422 -4.93 10.15 -19.28
C ARG A 422 -4.60 10.46 -17.83
N GLN A 423 -5.59 10.43 -16.95
CA GLN A 423 -5.39 10.76 -15.54
C GLN A 423 -4.43 9.77 -14.84
N ILE A 424 -4.60 8.46 -15.07
CA ILE A 424 -3.73 7.42 -14.50
C ILE A 424 -2.29 7.61 -14.98
N PHE A 425 -2.08 7.97 -16.26
CA PHE A 425 -0.75 8.29 -16.79
C PHE A 425 -0.11 9.45 -16.01
N LEU A 426 -0.85 10.57 -15.86
CA LEU A 426 -0.36 11.74 -15.13
C LEU A 426 -0.05 11.41 -13.66
N MET A 427 -0.85 10.57 -13.00
CA MET A 427 -0.62 10.16 -11.59
C MET A 427 0.72 9.44 -11.37
N VAL A 428 1.25 8.76 -12.38
CA VAL A 428 2.52 8.00 -12.27
C VAL A 428 3.73 8.91 -12.47
N TYR A 429 3.64 9.88 -13.39
CA TYR A 429 4.78 10.70 -13.81
C TYR A 429 4.80 12.11 -13.23
N LEU A 430 3.69 12.57 -12.65
CA LEU A 430 3.57 13.86 -12.00
C LEU A 430 3.15 13.71 -10.53
N GLN A 431 3.52 14.69 -9.73
CA GLN A 431 3.12 14.84 -8.34
C GLN A 431 1.99 15.88 -8.22
N PRO A 432 1.07 15.71 -7.25
CA PRO A 432 0.04 16.69 -6.98
C PRO A 432 0.68 17.98 -6.46
N ALA A 433 0.16 19.13 -6.89
CA ALA A 433 0.54 20.43 -6.34
C ALA A 433 -0.17 20.73 -5.01
N ASP A 434 -1.15 19.91 -4.63
CA ASP A 434 -1.95 20.09 -3.43
C ASP A 434 -1.12 19.83 -2.17
N THR A 435 -1.22 20.74 -1.21
CA THR A 435 -0.62 20.62 0.12
C THR A 435 -1.66 20.42 1.22
N LEU A 436 -2.96 20.60 0.91
CA LEU A 436 -4.05 20.69 1.89
C LEU A 436 -5.18 19.68 1.69
N PHE A 437 -5.13 18.81 0.67
CA PHE A 437 -6.09 17.71 0.43
C PHE A 437 -7.54 18.15 0.16
N MET A 438 -7.80 19.46 0.06
CA MET A 438 -9.14 20.08 0.04
C MET A 438 -9.59 20.57 -1.34
N GLU A 439 -8.72 20.52 -2.35
CA GLU A 439 -9.02 21.00 -3.70
C GLU A 439 -8.66 19.96 -4.76
N ILE A 440 -9.46 19.91 -5.84
CA ILE A 440 -9.14 19.09 -7.00
C ILE A 440 -8.13 19.87 -7.86
N THR A 441 -6.87 19.92 -7.42
CA THR A 441 -5.81 20.56 -8.20
C THR A 441 -5.25 19.60 -9.26
N PRO A 442 -4.91 20.10 -10.46
CA PRO A 442 -4.23 19.28 -11.46
C PRO A 442 -2.83 18.87 -10.99
N PHE A 443 -2.33 17.77 -11.55
CA PHE A 443 -0.93 17.39 -11.40
C PHE A 443 -0.05 18.35 -12.20
N SER A 444 0.98 18.92 -11.59
CA SER A 444 1.81 19.94 -12.27
C SER A 444 3.30 19.88 -11.94
N ILE A 445 3.73 19.00 -11.04
CA ILE A 445 5.13 18.87 -10.64
C ILE A 445 5.68 17.58 -11.24
N PRO A 446 6.65 17.61 -12.17
CA PRO A 446 7.26 16.40 -12.69
C PRO A 446 7.94 15.56 -11.59
N ALA A 447 7.72 14.24 -11.60
CA ALA A 447 8.35 13.35 -10.62
C ALA A 447 9.87 13.19 -10.85
N ASN A 448 10.34 13.45 -12.06
CA ASN A 448 11.76 13.57 -12.39
C ASN A 448 12.05 15.02 -12.87
N PRO A 449 13.06 15.71 -12.29
CA PRO A 449 13.47 17.04 -12.73
C PRO A 449 13.82 17.17 -14.22
N ASP A 450 14.23 16.07 -14.87
CA ASP A 450 14.61 16.06 -16.29
C ASP A 450 13.40 16.09 -17.24
N TRP A 451 12.19 15.83 -16.73
CA TRP A 451 10.98 15.81 -17.55
C TRP A 451 10.32 17.17 -17.64
N ARG A 452 9.92 17.56 -18.84
CA ARG A 452 9.10 18.76 -19.06
C ARG A 452 7.63 18.43 -18.93
N LEU A 453 6.88 19.34 -18.30
CA LEU A 453 5.44 19.16 -18.08
C LEU A 453 4.67 19.01 -19.40
N GLU A 454 5.02 19.80 -20.43
CA GLU A 454 4.40 19.74 -21.76
C GLU A 454 4.61 18.39 -22.44
N ASP A 455 5.80 17.80 -22.31
CA ASP A 455 6.10 16.49 -22.90
C ASP A 455 5.26 15.40 -22.24
N ILE A 456 5.16 15.40 -20.90
CA ILE A 456 4.33 14.45 -20.15
C ILE A 456 2.84 14.62 -20.49
N ASP A 457 2.36 15.85 -20.66
CA ASP A 457 0.97 16.10 -21.06
C ASP A 457 0.68 15.55 -22.46
N ASN A 458 1.57 15.83 -23.44
CA ASN A 458 1.45 15.30 -24.80
C ASN A 458 1.50 13.76 -24.82
N LEU A 459 2.40 13.14 -24.04
CA LEU A 459 2.48 11.69 -23.90
C LEU A 459 1.22 11.11 -23.26
N SER A 460 0.62 11.81 -22.29
CA SER A 460 -0.62 11.37 -21.65
C SER A 460 -1.80 11.33 -22.63
N ILE A 461 -1.89 12.30 -23.55
CA ILE A 461 -2.90 12.37 -24.61
C ILE A 461 -2.69 11.24 -25.62
N ALA A 462 -1.44 11.02 -26.05
CA ALA A 462 -1.10 9.95 -26.97
C ALA A 462 -1.39 8.58 -26.35
N PHE A 463 -1.01 8.36 -25.09
CA PHE A 463 -1.28 7.13 -24.36
C PHE A 463 -2.77 6.85 -24.23
N ALA A 464 -3.56 7.84 -23.80
CA ALA A 464 -5.01 7.70 -23.68
C ALA A 464 -5.70 7.40 -25.02
N SER A 465 -5.14 7.88 -26.13
CA SER A 465 -5.67 7.62 -27.48
C SER A 465 -5.40 6.20 -27.97
N GLU A 466 -4.32 5.57 -27.48
CA GLU A 466 -3.99 4.17 -27.79
C GLU A 466 -4.76 3.17 -26.90
N VAL A 467 -5.25 3.59 -25.73
CA VAL A 467 -5.99 2.73 -24.80
C VAL A 467 -7.48 2.67 -25.19
N PRO A 468 -8.03 1.50 -25.56
CA PRO A 468 -9.45 1.35 -25.85
C PRO A 468 -10.30 1.65 -24.62
N SER A 469 -11.29 2.52 -24.79
CA SER A 469 -12.25 2.86 -23.74
C SER A 469 -13.08 1.64 -23.32
N GLY A 470 -13.32 1.49 -22.02
CA GLY A 470 -14.14 0.40 -21.51
C GLY A 470 -13.43 -0.95 -21.33
N ARG A 471 -12.17 -1.09 -21.81
CA ARG A 471 -11.45 -2.38 -21.84
C ARG A 471 -10.74 -2.72 -20.53
N PHE A 472 -10.07 -1.74 -19.93
CA PHE A 472 -9.18 -1.98 -18.79
C PHE A 472 -9.73 -1.37 -17.51
N THR A 473 -9.38 -1.96 -16.38
CA THR A 473 -9.57 -1.37 -15.06
C THR A 473 -8.44 -0.39 -14.72
N ALA A 474 -8.69 0.51 -13.77
CA ALA A 474 -7.68 1.47 -13.33
C ALA A 474 -6.43 0.76 -12.76
N ALA A 475 -6.63 -0.35 -12.03
CA ALA A 475 -5.54 -1.15 -11.48
C ALA A 475 -4.65 -1.81 -12.55
N GLU A 476 -5.24 -2.29 -13.66
CA GLU A 476 -4.48 -2.91 -14.76
C GLU A 476 -3.59 -1.89 -15.46
N LEU A 477 -4.12 -0.72 -15.82
CA LEU A 477 -3.33 0.35 -16.43
C LEU A 477 -2.27 0.89 -15.47
N GLN A 478 -2.61 1.08 -14.19
CA GLN A 478 -1.64 1.51 -13.20
C GLN A 478 -0.50 0.48 -13.06
N ARG A 479 -0.82 -0.81 -13.02
CA ARG A 479 0.19 -1.88 -12.97
C ARG A 479 1.11 -1.86 -14.19
N TYR A 480 0.57 -1.63 -15.37
CA TYR A 480 1.37 -1.48 -16.59
C TYR A 480 2.32 -0.29 -16.50
N LEU A 481 1.81 0.90 -16.17
CA LEU A 481 2.62 2.13 -16.11
C LEU A 481 3.70 2.06 -15.03
N LEU A 482 3.46 1.37 -13.91
CA LEU A 482 4.46 1.17 -12.86
C LEU A 482 5.68 0.36 -13.31
N GLN A 483 5.56 -0.48 -14.35
CA GLN A 483 6.72 -1.16 -14.96
C GLN A 483 7.65 -0.18 -15.66
N TYR A 484 7.11 0.97 -16.10
CA TYR A 484 7.79 2.03 -16.83
C TYR A 484 7.84 3.34 -16.03
N LYS A 485 7.87 3.25 -14.69
CA LYS A 485 7.83 4.42 -13.79
C LYS A 485 8.95 5.45 -13.99
N HIS A 486 10.04 5.08 -14.65
CA HIS A 486 11.18 5.94 -14.93
C HIS A 486 11.31 6.32 -16.42
N ASP A 487 10.43 5.84 -17.28
CA ASP A 487 10.48 6.10 -18.72
C ASP A 487 9.06 6.19 -19.32
N PRO A 488 8.48 7.41 -19.39
CA PRO A 488 7.15 7.61 -19.96
C PRO A 488 7.09 7.37 -21.48
N TYR A 489 8.21 7.48 -22.20
CA TYR A 489 8.27 7.23 -23.64
C TYR A 489 8.21 5.73 -23.92
N ALA A 490 8.92 4.92 -23.13
CA ALA A 490 8.82 3.46 -23.20
C ALA A 490 7.38 3.01 -22.95
N ALA A 491 6.71 3.56 -21.92
CA ALA A 491 5.31 3.24 -21.61
C ALA A 491 4.36 3.47 -22.79
N LEU A 492 4.55 4.55 -23.55
CA LEU A 492 3.77 4.78 -24.77
C LEU A 492 4.16 3.80 -25.89
N SER A 493 5.45 3.57 -26.11
CA SER A 493 5.91 2.71 -27.19
C SER A 493 5.43 1.27 -27.06
N TYR A 494 5.35 0.74 -25.83
CA TYR A 494 4.99 -0.64 -25.55
C TYR A 494 3.50 -0.84 -25.21
N VAL A 495 2.66 0.20 -25.26
CA VAL A 495 1.24 0.10 -24.86
C VAL A 495 0.49 -0.97 -25.66
N LYS A 496 0.84 -1.15 -26.94
CA LYS A 496 0.25 -2.16 -27.81
C LYS A 496 0.50 -3.59 -27.35
N GLN A 497 1.59 -3.85 -26.62
CA GLN A 497 1.83 -5.17 -26.01
C GLN A 497 0.78 -5.46 -24.94
N LEU A 498 0.40 -4.46 -24.14
CA LEU A 498 -0.71 -4.60 -23.20
C LEU A 498 -2.04 -4.86 -23.92
N LEU A 499 -2.28 -4.19 -25.06
CA LEU A 499 -3.52 -4.35 -25.82
C LEU A 499 -3.72 -5.76 -26.35
N PHE A 500 -2.68 -6.32 -26.96
CA PHE A 500 -2.78 -7.63 -27.62
C PHE A 500 -2.41 -8.80 -26.71
N GLY A 501 -1.68 -8.56 -25.61
CA GLY A 501 -1.19 -9.62 -24.71
C GLY A 501 -0.26 -10.61 -25.43
N LEU A 502 0.45 -10.14 -26.46
CA LEU A 502 1.29 -10.98 -27.31
C LEU A 502 2.75 -10.95 -26.85
N GLU A 503 3.21 -12.12 -26.43
CA GLU A 503 4.60 -12.46 -26.21
C GLU A 503 5.07 -13.44 -27.28
N CYS A 504 6.38 -13.67 -27.37
CA CYS A 504 6.95 -14.57 -28.38
C CYS A 504 6.40 -16.01 -28.30
N ASP A 505 6.06 -16.45 -27.09
CA ASP A 505 5.61 -17.81 -26.78
C ASP A 505 4.09 -17.91 -26.58
N THR A 506 3.34 -16.84 -26.87
CA THR A 506 1.88 -16.86 -26.73
C THR A 506 1.26 -17.88 -27.69
N ASP A 507 0.45 -18.81 -27.15
CA ASP A 507 -0.34 -19.72 -27.98
C ASP A 507 -1.46 -18.94 -28.68
N LEU A 508 -1.38 -18.90 -30.01
CA LEU A 508 -2.31 -18.15 -30.84
C LEU A 508 -3.54 -18.94 -31.26
N SER A 509 -3.62 -20.22 -30.87
CA SER A 509 -4.75 -21.10 -31.20
C SER A 509 -6.09 -20.56 -30.68
N ALA A 510 -6.09 -19.90 -29.51
CA ALA A 510 -7.29 -19.32 -28.91
C ALA A 510 -7.81 -18.09 -29.65
N PHE A 511 -6.94 -17.37 -30.37
CA PHE A 511 -7.29 -16.15 -31.10
C PHE A 511 -7.63 -16.43 -32.57
N ARG A 512 -7.27 -17.60 -33.10
CA ARG A 512 -7.42 -17.92 -34.52
C ARG A 512 -8.90 -18.03 -34.94
N ILE A 513 -9.25 -17.41 -36.05
CA ILE A 513 -10.60 -17.44 -36.62
C ILE A 513 -10.78 -18.73 -37.44
N THR A 514 -11.79 -19.53 -37.09
CA THR A 514 -12.03 -20.84 -37.74
C THR A 514 -12.31 -20.72 -39.24
N GLU A 515 -13.04 -19.68 -39.66
CA GLU A 515 -13.42 -19.41 -41.05
C GLU A 515 -12.27 -18.79 -41.88
N SER A 516 -11.21 -18.30 -41.24
CA SER A 516 -10.07 -17.63 -41.88
C SER A 516 -8.82 -17.90 -41.04
N PRO A 517 -8.15 -19.05 -41.24
CA PRO A 517 -7.08 -19.53 -40.37
C PRO A 517 -5.84 -18.63 -40.33
N ASP A 518 -5.70 -17.72 -41.30
CA ASP A 518 -4.63 -16.72 -41.40
C ASP A 518 -4.96 -15.42 -40.63
N GLN A 519 -6.10 -15.38 -39.95
CA GLN A 519 -6.56 -14.22 -39.17
C GLN A 519 -6.80 -14.59 -37.70
N TYR A 520 -6.50 -13.62 -36.85
CA TYR A 520 -6.57 -13.71 -35.40
C TYR A 520 -7.46 -12.59 -34.89
N ARG A 521 -8.45 -12.94 -34.06
CA ARG A 521 -9.40 -12.00 -33.50
C ARG A 521 -8.87 -11.47 -32.18
N PHE A 522 -8.60 -10.18 -32.15
CA PHE A 522 -8.36 -9.42 -30.93
C PHE A 522 -9.54 -8.46 -30.78
N ASP A 523 -10.31 -8.66 -29.72
CA ASP A 523 -11.56 -7.94 -29.46
C ASP A 523 -12.55 -8.06 -30.62
N ALA A 524 -12.95 -6.94 -31.21
CA ALA A 524 -13.90 -6.87 -32.32
C ALA A 524 -13.21 -6.92 -33.70
N THR A 525 -11.88 -6.90 -33.76
CA THR A 525 -11.12 -6.72 -35.00
C THR A 525 -10.33 -7.98 -35.36
N ALA A 526 -10.32 -8.33 -36.64
CA ALA A 526 -9.53 -9.43 -37.17
C ALA A 526 -8.19 -8.90 -37.73
N TYR A 527 -7.09 -9.49 -37.27
CA TYR A 527 -5.74 -9.10 -37.66
C TYR A 527 -4.98 -10.27 -38.30
N CYS A 528 -4.15 -9.97 -39.28
CA CYS A 528 -3.09 -10.87 -39.73
C CYS A 528 -1.81 -10.58 -38.94
N ILE A 529 -1.10 -11.62 -38.50
CA ILE A 529 0.14 -11.49 -37.73
C ILE A 529 1.35 -11.70 -38.66
N ARG A 530 2.32 -10.79 -38.60
CA ARG A 530 3.61 -10.88 -39.28
C ARG A 530 4.73 -10.84 -38.24
N VAL A 531 5.68 -11.76 -38.34
CA VAL A 531 6.90 -11.75 -37.51
C VAL A 531 8.06 -11.16 -38.30
N SER A 532 9.04 -10.58 -37.61
CA SER A 532 10.25 -10.06 -38.25
C SER A 532 11.46 -10.29 -37.36
N ALA A 533 12.48 -10.95 -37.89
CA ALA A 533 13.75 -11.22 -37.26
C ALA A 533 14.76 -10.10 -37.54
N LEU A 534 15.33 -9.54 -36.48
CA LEU A 534 16.41 -8.56 -36.54
C LEU A 534 17.69 -9.23 -35.99
N ILE A 535 18.54 -9.68 -36.91
CA ILE A 535 19.75 -10.45 -36.60
C ILE A 535 20.95 -9.50 -36.67
N PHE A 536 21.70 -9.40 -35.55
CA PHE A 536 22.85 -8.51 -35.43
C PHE A 536 24.17 -9.25 -35.30
N LEU A 537 25.21 -8.69 -35.91
CA LEU A 537 26.62 -8.90 -35.54
C LEU A 537 27.00 -7.77 -34.57
N TRP A 538 26.83 -7.99 -33.28
CA TRP A 538 27.14 -6.99 -32.24
C TRP A 538 28.56 -7.09 -31.68
N ASP A 539 29.32 -8.15 -32.01
CA ASP A 539 30.72 -8.31 -31.57
C ASP A 539 31.69 -7.38 -32.32
N LEU A 540 31.18 -6.65 -33.31
CA LEU A 540 31.94 -5.68 -34.11
C LEU A 540 31.90 -4.29 -33.46
N PRO A 541 32.95 -3.46 -33.65
CA PRO A 541 32.99 -2.08 -33.13
C PRO A 541 31.82 -1.20 -33.62
N GLU A 542 31.34 -1.45 -34.83
CA GLU A 542 30.08 -0.93 -35.34
C GLU A 542 29.13 -2.12 -35.57
N PRO A 543 28.01 -2.23 -34.84
CA PRO A 543 27.08 -3.33 -35.01
C PRO A 543 26.51 -3.33 -36.43
N ARG A 544 26.25 -4.52 -36.97
CA ARG A 544 25.66 -4.69 -38.31
C ARG A 544 24.43 -5.56 -38.26
N ILE A 545 23.40 -5.22 -39.02
CA ILE A 545 22.17 -5.99 -39.14
C ILE A 545 22.12 -6.75 -40.47
N LEU A 546 21.58 -7.97 -40.46
CA LEU A 546 21.31 -8.72 -41.68
C LEU A 546 20.07 -8.17 -42.38
N LEU A 547 20.22 -7.77 -43.64
CA LEU A 547 19.13 -7.46 -44.55
C LEU A 547 19.14 -8.40 -45.74
N ILE A 548 17.96 -8.80 -46.20
CA ILE A 548 17.72 -9.59 -47.39
C ILE A 548 16.93 -8.78 -48.42
N GLN A 549 17.23 -8.98 -49.70
CA GLN A 549 16.61 -8.27 -50.80
C GLN A 549 15.60 -9.18 -51.50
N ARG A 550 14.36 -8.70 -51.63
CA ARG A 550 13.27 -9.40 -52.32
C ARG A 550 13.61 -9.65 -53.79
N ALA A 551 13.36 -10.86 -54.26
CA ALA A 551 13.58 -11.30 -55.62
C ALA A 551 12.69 -10.56 -56.63
N LEU A 552 13.12 -10.52 -57.90
CA LEU A 552 12.36 -9.88 -58.98
C LEU A 552 10.98 -10.50 -59.23
N CYS A 553 10.79 -11.77 -58.86
CA CYS A 553 9.53 -12.50 -59.02
C CYS A 553 8.54 -12.35 -57.85
N ASP A 554 8.95 -11.66 -56.78
CA ASP A 554 8.15 -11.51 -55.56
C ASP A 554 7.39 -10.16 -55.52
N SER A 555 6.45 -10.02 -54.59
CA SER A 555 5.70 -8.79 -54.38
C SER A 555 6.64 -7.66 -53.93
N LYS A 556 6.67 -6.53 -54.66
CA LYS A 556 7.61 -5.40 -54.42
C LYS A 556 9.09 -5.79 -54.59
N PRO A 557 9.50 -6.11 -55.82
CA PRO A 557 10.87 -6.56 -56.09
C PRO A 557 11.92 -5.48 -55.77
N GLY A 558 13.09 -5.92 -55.32
CA GLY A 558 14.26 -5.06 -55.09
C GLY A 558 14.26 -4.26 -53.77
N PHE A 559 13.21 -4.38 -52.96
CA PHE A 559 13.18 -3.83 -51.60
C PHE A 559 13.99 -4.69 -50.62
N TRP A 560 14.54 -4.07 -49.59
CA TRP A 560 15.32 -4.69 -48.52
C TRP A 560 14.51 -4.75 -47.23
N GLU A 561 14.57 -5.88 -46.55
CA GLU A 561 13.93 -6.12 -45.25
C GLU A 561 14.79 -7.05 -44.37
N GLY A 562 14.45 -7.14 -43.08
CA GLY A 562 14.96 -8.24 -42.25
C GLY A 562 14.15 -9.52 -42.53
N PRO A 563 14.68 -10.71 -42.23
CA PRO A 563 13.94 -11.95 -42.45
C PRO A 563 12.60 -11.97 -41.72
N GLY A 564 11.53 -12.44 -42.35
CA GLY A 564 10.24 -12.59 -41.68
C GLY A 564 9.03 -12.53 -42.59
N GLY A 565 8.07 -13.40 -42.28
CA GLY A 565 6.82 -13.54 -43.01
C GLY A 565 5.59 -13.56 -42.13
N SER A 566 4.48 -13.98 -42.76
CA SER A 566 3.17 -14.03 -42.09
C SER A 566 3.06 -15.32 -41.30
N GLN A 567 2.27 -15.29 -40.24
CA GLN A 567 2.02 -16.49 -39.46
C GLN A 567 1.12 -17.46 -40.24
N GLU A 568 1.54 -18.73 -40.29
CA GLU A 568 0.84 -19.78 -41.02
C GLU A 568 -0.01 -20.67 -40.10
N LYS A 569 -0.89 -21.48 -40.71
CA LYS A 569 -1.79 -22.40 -40.00
C LYS A 569 -1.06 -23.39 -39.08
N HIS A 570 0.16 -23.79 -39.42
CA HIS A 570 0.95 -24.74 -38.64
C HIS A 570 1.69 -24.10 -37.46
N ASP A 571 1.86 -22.78 -37.46
CA ASP A 571 2.54 -22.04 -36.40
C ASP A 571 1.58 -21.88 -35.22
N LYS A 572 1.94 -22.42 -34.05
CA LYS A 572 1.13 -22.27 -32.83
C LYS A 572 1.47 -20.97 -32.11
N THR A 573 2.74 -20.59 -32.15
CA THR A 573 3.27 -19.39 -31.47
C THR A 573 3.96 -18.45 -32.46
N PRO A 574 4.14 -17.16 -32.12
CA PRO A 574 5.00 -16.26 -32.89
C PRO A 574 6.43 -16.79 -33.04
N ARG A 575 6.95 -17.50 -32.04
CA ARG A 575 8.26 -18.17 -32.12
C ARG A 575 8.32 -19.20 -33.23
N ASP A 576 7.29 -20.03 -33.39
CA ASP A 576 7.28 -21.08 -34.44
C ASP A 576 7.37 -20.45 -35.82
N ALA A 577 6.60 -19.38 -36.05
CA ALA A 577 6.66 -18.60 -37.29
C ALA A 577 8.05 -17.98 -37.47
N LEU A 578 8.61 -17.39 -36.41
CA LEU A 578 9.93 -16.76 -36.47
C LEU A 578 11.05 -17.76 -36.80
N GLU A 579 11.02 -18.95 -36.20
CA GLU A 579 12.00 -20.01 -36.49
C GLU A 579 11.85 -20.54 -37.93
N ARG A 580 10.61 -20.72 -38.40
CA ARG A 580 10.32 -21.14 -39.78
C ARG A 580 10.85 -20.15 -40.79
N GLU A 581 10.49 -18.87 -40.66
CA GLU A 581 10.87 -17.80 -41.58
C GLU A 581 12.38 -17.57 -41.60
N VAL A 582 13.04 -17.56 -40.43
CA VAL A 582 14.51 -17.44 -40.37
C VAL A 582 15.19 -18.62 -41.08
N ARG A 583 14.71 -19.83 -40.87
CA ARG A 583 15.26 -21.03 -41.51
C ARG A 583 15.04 -21.05 -43.01
N GLU A 584 13.84 -20.72 -43.46
CA GLU A 584 13.46 -20.75 -44.87
C GLU A 584 14.16 -19.63 -45.66
N GLU A 585 14.22 -18.41 -45.12
CA GLU A 585 14.76 -17.27 -45.85
C GLU A 585 16.29 -17.13 -45.76
N THR A 586 16.93 -17.65 -44.71
CA THR A 586 18.37 -17.47 -44.47
C THR A 586 19.18 -18.75 -44.28
N GLY A 587 18.54 -19.90 -44.05
CA GLY A 587 19.21 -21.16 -43.71
C GLY A 587 19.74 -21.24 -42.28
N LEU A 588 19.48 -20.23 -41.44
CA LEU A 588 19.93 -20.16 -40.05
C LEU A 588 18.89 -20.75 -39.09
N GLN A 589 19.32 -21.16 -37.90
CA GLN A 589 18.41 -21.62 -36.84
C GLN A 589 18.29 -20.57 -35.73
N LEU A 590 17.05 -20.31 -35.28
CA LEU A 590 16.79 -19.49 -34.11
C LEU A 590 17.37 -20.17 -32.86
N SER A 591 18.34 -19.53 -32.20
CA SER A 591 18.91 -20.03 -30.94
C SER A 591 18.19 -19.42 -29.73
N ARG A 592 17.99 -18.09 -29.75
CA ARG A 592 17.38 -17.35 -28.64
C ARG A 592 16.72 -16.07 -29.13
N VAL A 593 15.59 -15.72 -28.52
CA VAL A 593 14.99 -14.38 -28.66
C VAL A 593 15.56 -13.50 -27.56
N ILE A 594 16.18 -12.38 -27.94
CA ILE A 594 16.88 -11.48 -27.03
C ILE A 594 15.93 -10.40 -26.53
N HIS A 595 15.21 -9.76 -27.46
CA HIS A 595 14.36 -8.63 -27.15
C HIS A 595 13.17 -8.55 -28.11
N ALA A 596 11.99 -8.20 -27.60
CA ALA A 596 10.81 -7.90 -28.41
C ALA A 596 10.67 -6.39 -28.57
N LEU A 597 10.60 -5.90 -29.81
CA LEU A 597 10.35 -4.49 -30.07
C LEU A 597 8.86 -4.14 -29.95
N PRO A 598 8.52 -2.83 -29.90
CA PRO A 598 7.15 -2.35 -29.93
C PRO A 598 6.32 -2.98 -31.07
N ILE A 599 5.11 -3.45 -30.73
CA ILE A 599 4.17 -4.00 -31.70
C ILE A 599 3.77 -2.91 -32.70
N GLN A 600 3.83 -3.25 -33.99
CA GLN A 600 3.42 -2.36 -35.07
C GLN A 600 2.04 -2.76 -35.59
N THR A 601 1.21 -1.78 -35.96
CA THR A 601 -0.10 -2.02 -36.57
C THR A 601 -0.25 -1.20 -37.84
N TRP A 602 -0.79 -1.79 -38.90
CA TRP A 602 -1.08 -1.09 -40.15
C TRP A 602 -2.24 -1.74 -40.91
N THR A 603 -2.93 -0.94 -41.71
CA THR A 603 -3.97 -1.44 -42.62
C THR A 603 -3.39 -1.62 -44.02
N ARG A 604 -3.72 -2.74 -44.67
CA ARG A 604 -3.36 -3.01 -46.07
C ARG A 604 -4.61 -3.30 -46.87
N SER A 605 -4.82 -2.55 -47.95
CA SER A 605 -5.85 -2.87 -48.94
C SER A 605 -5.27 -3.85 -49.96
N ARG A 606 -5.89 -5.02 -50.11
CA ARG A 606 -5.56 -6.01 -51.14
C ARG A 606 -6.86 -6.44 -51.80
N GLU A 607 -6.93 -6.33 -53.14
CA GLU A 607 -8.09 -6.76 -53.93
C GLU A 607 -9.44 -6.16 -53.45
N GLY A 608 -9.43 -4.91 -53.00
CA GLY A 608 -10.64 -4.20 -52.54
C GLY A 608 -11.09 -4.55 -51.12
N LYS A 609 -10.41 -5.47 -50.42
CA LYS A 609 -10.63 -5.75 -48.99
C LYS A 609 -9.54 -5.07 -48.16
N GLN A 610 -9.95 -4.33 -47.13
CA GLN A 610 -9.02 -3.83 -46.11
C GLN A 610 -8.75 -4.93 -45.08
N GLN A 611 -7.48 -5.19 -44.82
CA GLN A 611 -7.01 -6.12 -43.79
C GLN A 611 -6.14 -5.36 -42.79
N GLU A 612 -6.37 -5.62 -41.51
CA GLU A 612 -5.54 -5.10 -40.42
C GLU A 612 -4.39 -6.06 -40.13
N TRP A 613 -3.22 -5.51 -39.83
CA TRP A 613 -2.01 -6.29 -39.58
C TRP A 613 -1.35 -5.91 -38.26
N ILE A 614 -0.78 -6.92 -37.60
CA ILE A 614 0.08 -6.81 -36.43
C ILE A 614 1.48 -7.28 -36.83
N GLY A 615 2.48 -6.44 -36.59
CA GLY A 615 3.90 -6.76 -36.78
C GLY A 615 4.58 -6.97 -35.44
N LEU A 616 5.30 -8.09 -35.33
CA LEU A 616 6.06 -8.50 -34.15
C LEU A 616 7.56 -8.56 -34.51
N PRO A 617 8.30 -7.46 -34.31
CA PRO A 617 9.74 -7.42 -34.56
C PRO A 617 10.51 -7.94 -33.34
N TYR A 618 11.45 -8.86 -33.56
CA TYR A 618 12.27 -9.49 -32.52
C TYR A 618 13.76 -9.35 -32.84
N ILE A 619 14.55 -8.93 -31.85
CA ILE A 619 16.01 -9.09 -31.90
C ILE A 619 16.32 -10.52 -31.48
N ILE A 620 17.02 -11.24 -32.34
CA ILE A 620 17.28 -12.67 -32.14
C ILE A 620 18.76 -13.02 -32.28
N GLN A 621 19.13 -14.10 -31.62
CA GLN A 621 20.38 -14.79 -31.82
C GLN A 621 20.14 -16.07 -32.62
N VAL A 622 21.03 -16.32 -33.57
CA VAL A 622 20.95 -17.44 -34.51
C VAL A 622 22.24 -18.25 -34.51
N SER A 623 22.12 -19.51 -34.92
CA SER A 623 23.22 -20.46 -35.07
C SER A 623 23.14 -21.15 -36.43
N GLU A 624 24.25 -21.77 -36.85
CA GLU A 624 24.23 -22.65 -38.03
C GLU A 624 23.35 -23.86 -37.78
N PHE A 625 22.66 -24.31 -38.83
CA PHE A 625 21.84 -25.52 -38.79
C PHE A 625 22.73 -26.75 -39.07
N GLU A 626 23.21 -27.40 -38.01
CA GLU A 626 23.91 -28.69 -38.11
C GLU A 626 22.97 -29.86 -37.75
N PRO A 627 22.67 -30.79 -38.68
CA PRO A 627 21.66 -31.84 -38.46
C PRO A 627 22.07 -32.95 -37.46
N SER A 628 23.20 -32.85 -36.73
CA SER A 628 23.72 -33.99 -35.96
C SER A 628 24.65 -33.68 -34.77
N ILE A 629 24.24 -32.89 -33.76
CA ILE A 629 24.95 -32.81 -32.45
C ILE A 629 23.95 -32.69 -31.26
N PRO A 630 24.12 -33.46 -30.16
CA PRO A 630 23.31 -33.37 -28.93
C PRO A 630 23.44 -32.04 -28.19
N HIS A 631 22.40 -31.70 -27.41
CA HIS A 631 22.13 -30.38 -26.80
C HIS A 631 23.25 -29.75 -25.94
N GLU A 632 24.18 -30.54 -25.39
CA GLU A 632 25.13 -30.07 -24.36
C GLU A 632 26.35 -29.30 -24.90
N ASN A 633 26.67 -29.38 -26.20
CA ASN A 633 27.89 -28.75 -26.78
C ASN A 633 27.65 -27.52 -27.69
N ARG A 634 26.41 -27.01 -27.79
CA ARG A 634 26.07 -25.92 -28.74
C ARG A 634 26.63 -24.53 -28.39
N GLN A 635 26.98 -24.26 -27.13
CA GLN A 635 27.39 -22.91 -26.71
C GLN A 635 28.79 -22.48 -27.20
N ALA A 636 29.69 -23.41 -27.49
CA ALA A 636 31.07 -23.10 -27.86
C ALA A 636 31.30 -22.89 -29.38
N VAL A 637 30.42 -23.45 -30.23
CA VAL A 637 30.54 -23.38 -31.70
C VAL A 637 29.91 -22.10 -32.27
N SER A 638 28.92 -21.53 -31.58
CA SER A 638 28.11 -20.39 -32.05
C SER A 638 28.85 -19.05 -32.18
N ARG A 639 30.09 -18.91 -31.69
CA ARG A 639 30.82 -17.62 -31.61
C ARG A 639 31.80 -17.35 -32.76
N ARG A 640 32.17 -18.35 -33.57
CA ARG A 640 33.22 -18.21 -34.61
C ARG A 640 32.72 -18.27 -36.05
N ALA A 641 31.42 -18.51 -36.26
CA ALA A 641 30.91 -18.90 -37.58
C ALA A 641 30.30 -17.74 -38.40
N LEU A 642 29.73 -16.72 -37.74
CA LEU A 642 29.00 -15.63 -38.39
C LEU A 642 29.86 -14.58 -39.13
N GLU A 643 31.18 -14.73 -39.16
CA GLU A 643 32.10 -13.85 -39.91
C GLU A 643 32.24 -14.21 -41.40
N ARG A 644 31.69 -15.35 -41.86
CA ARG A 644 31.81 -15.79 -43.26
C ARG A 644 30.55 -15.49 -44.07
N LYS A 645 30.73 -14.90 -45.26
CA LYS A 645 29.68 -14.70 -46.27
C LYS A 645 29.00 -16.00 -46.72
N ASP A 646 29.58 -17.15 -46.39
CA ASP A 646 29.18 -18.47 -46.90
C ASP A 646 28.11 -19.18 -46.06
N VAL A 647 27.67 -18.57 -44.94
CA VAL A 647 26.73 -19.19 -43.99
C VAL A 647 25.26 -18.94 -44.36
N ILE A 648 24.97 -17.83 -45.06
CA ILE A 648 23.59 -17.45 -45.39
C ILE A 648 23.16 -18.13 -46.70
N GLN A 649 22.14 -18.98 -46.61
CA GLN A 649 21.53 -19.66 -47.75
C GLN A 649 20.15 -19.05 -48.01
N LEU A 650 20.09 -18.10 -48.95
CA LEU A 650 18.83 -17.45 -49.30
C LEU A 650 17.90 -18.38 -50.06
N ASN A 651 16.59 -18.30 -49.77
CA ASN A 651 15.57 -18.91 -50.61
C ASN A 651 15.50 -18.17 -51.97
N PRO A 652 15.95 -18.77 -53.09
CA PRO A 652 16.04 -18.08 -54.37
C PRO A 652 14.68 -17.76 -54.99
N LYS A 653 13.58 -18.33 -54.46
CA LYS A 653 12.21 -18.04 -54.91
C LYS A 653 11.69 -16.70 -54.39
N GLU A 654 12.21 -16.25 -53.25
CA GLU A 654 11.72 -15.07 -52.51
C GLU A 654 12.77 -13.98 -52.40
N HIS A 655 14.06 -14.35 -52.35
CA HIS A 655 15.17 -13.44 -52.08
C HIS A 655 16.31 -13.64 -53.08
N GLN A 656 16.99 -12.55 -53.45
CA GLN A 656 18.04 -12.57 -54.48
C GLN A 656 19.42 -12.10 -53.99
N ALA A 657 19.48 -11.38 -52.87
CA ALA A 657 20.73 -10.85 -52.31
C ALA A 657 20.60 -10.60 -50.81
N PHE A 658 21.74 -10.53 -50.10
CA PHE A 658 21.80 -10.14 -48.68
C PHE A 658 22.92 -9.13 -48.43
N ALA A 659 22.82 -8.38 -47.34
CA ALA A 659 23.80 -7.41 -46.92
C ALA A 659 23.86 -7.27 -45.40
N TRP A 660 25.06 -7.06 -44.86
CA TRP A 660 25.29 -6.68 -43.46
C TRP A 660 25.39 -5.15 -43.36
N ALA A 661 24.26 -4.52 -43.06
CA ALA A 661 24.09 -3.08 -43.08
C ALA A 661 24.46 -2.43 -41.74
N THR A 662 25.09 -1.26 -41.78
CA THR A 662 25.35 -0.46 -40.57
C THR A 662 24.20 0.53 -40.31
N GLU A 663 24.11 1.06 -39.08
CA GLU A 663 23.10 2.06 -38.73
C GLU A 663 23.17 3.29 -39.66
N LYS A 664 24.38 3.78 -39.97
CA LYS A 664 24.60 4.93 -40.86
C LYS A 664 24.07 4.65 -42.27
N GLU A 665 24.31 3.45 -42.81
CA GLU A 665 23.84 3.07 -44.14
C GLU A 665 22.31 3.00 -44.22
N VAL A 666 21.65 2.49 -43.17
CA VAL A 666 20.19 2.47 -43.07
C VAL A 666 19.63 3.88 -42.93
N ARG A 667 20.26 4.75 -42.12
CA ARG A 667 19.84 6.15 -41.98
C ARG A 667 19.92 6.92 -43.29
N CYS A 668 20.99 6.71 -44.06
CA CYS A 668 21.24 7.37 -45.36
C CYS A 668 20.47 6.73 -46.55
N ASP A 669 19.50 5.85 -46.31
CA ASP A 669 18.66 5.23 -47.34
C ASP A 669 19.46 4.48 -48.43
N LYS A 670 20.63 3.92 -48.08
CA LYS A 670 21.42 3.08 -48.99
C LYS A 670 20.64 1.85 -49.45
N TYR A 671 19.78 1.32 -48.58
CA TYR A 671 18.92 0.17 -48.83
C TYR A 671 17.46 0.64 -48.97
N LYS A 672 16.84 0.35 -50.11
CA LYS A 672 15.44 0.73 -50.37
C LYS A 672 14.49 -0.13 -49.52
N MET A 673 13.97 0.41 -48.42
CA MET A 673 13.09 -0.30 -47.49
C MET A 673 11.61 0.06 -47.71
N PHE A 674 10.70 -0.84 -47.32
CA PHE A 674 9.25 -0.64 -47.45
C PHE A 674 8.58 -0.42 -46.09
N GLY A 675 7.67 0.56 -46.00
CA GLY A 675 6.85 0.79 -44.81
C GLY A 675 7.68 1.10 -43.55
N ASN A 676 7.24 0.56 -42.40
CA ASN A 676 7.82 0.86 -41.08
C ASN A 676 9.08 0.03 -40.75
N HIS A 677 9.62 -0.72 -41.72
CA HIS A 677 10.78 -1.58 -41.55
C HIS A 677 12.03 -0.80 -41.15
N LYS A 678 12.25 0.36 -41.80
CA LYS A 678 13.36 1.26 -41.48
C LYS A 678 13.30 1.71 -40.02
N GLU A 679 12.11 2.07 -39.54
CA GLU A 679 11.93 2.53 -38.16
C GLU A 679 12.17 1.41 -37.14
N ALA A 680 11.68 0.19 -37.41
CA ALA A 680 11.93 -0.97 -36.56
C ALA A 680 13.44 -1.28 -36.43
N ILE A 681 14.15 -1.24 -37.56
CA ILE A 681 15.60 -1.49 -37.62
C ILE A 681 16.37 -0.43 -36.85
N LEU A 682 16.03 0.86 -37.03
CA LEU A 682 16.70 1.95 -36.31
C LEU A 682 16.44 1.89 -34.81
N LYS A 683 15.22 1.51 -34.37
CA LYS A 683 14.93 1.25 -32.95
C LYS A 683 15.76 0.08 -32.41
N ALA A 684 15.93 -0.98 -33.20
CA ALA A 684 16.75 -2.11 -32.80
C ALA A 684 18.23 -1.74 -32.66
N PHE A 685 18.78 -0.92 -33.57
CA PHE A 685 20.12 -0.36 -33.42
C PHE A 685 20.28 0.42 -32.11
N ALA A 686 19.31 1.27 -31.75
CA ALA A 686 19.36 2.02 -30.50
C ALA A 686 19.43 1.10 -29.26
N ILE A 687 18.65 0.02 -29.24
CA ILE A 687 18.65 -0.97 -28.15
C ILE A 687 19.98 -1.74 -28.08
N VAL A 688 20.48 -2.20 -29.23
CA VAL A 688 21.75 -2.94 -29.30
C VAL A 688 22.91 -2.06 -28.84
N THR A 689 22.97 -0.82 -29.31
CA THR A 689 24.04 0.12 -28.93
C THR A 689 24.01 0.48 -27.44
N GLN A 690 22.82 0.65 -26.84
CA GLN A 690 22.70 0.87 -25.39
C GLN A 690 23.20 -0.33 -24.57
N ASN A 691 22.91 -1.55 -25.00
CA ASN A 691 23.35 -2.78 -24.30
C ASN A 691 24.84 -3.09 -24.51
N CYS A 692 25.44 -2.66 -25.63
CA CYS A 692 26.88 -2.79 -25.88
C CYS A 692 27.74 -1.73 -25.17
N SER A 693 27.13 -0.66 -24.64
CA SER A 693 27.81 0.42 -23.91
C SER A 693 27.91 0.22 -22.38
N VAL A 694 27.60 -0.98 -21.87
CA VAL A 694 27.67 -1.37 -20.44
C VAL A 694 28.81 -2.35 -20.19
#